data_AF-A0A099P0P4-F1
#
_entry.id   AF-A0A099P0P4-F1
#
_cell.length_a   1.000
_cell.length_b   1.000
_cell.length_c   1.000
_cell.angle_alpha   90.00
_cell.angle_beta   90.00
_cell.angle_gamma   90.00
#
_symmetry.space_group_name_H-M   'P 1'
#
loop_
_entity.id
_entity.type
_entity.pdbx_description
1 polymer ?
#
loop_
_entity_poly.entity_id
_entity_poly.type
_entity_poly.pdbx_seq_one_letter_code
_entity_poly.pdbx_strand_id
1 'polypeptide(L)'
;MDILDTTGDVYAELRLFLLLLAHENHYRFTSSVRERLFQSLTQFSQIHPEDLQNAETYSNHYQTFCGHKFVKGETCFRCFTCGYDETCALCKNCFDPEYHRGHDIHKSIIQRDMAGCCDCGDKEAYPTSICVHYNEKGTKVLKTHVSPYLLEHLGIFLGILLDFIIDFTSHSISSVSPPESMDQIKLRHSMSSLVQNVYGSLDPDVEKYALLLYSDNVHQYSEAVQRIRFATGKVKEYAEMIATRCDDHGRAVVMVSEHIPYLVRKQEYLSSSGLTSCIVNVREAFREEMVDEIFNWINQLSKSFIARVEADIRNTISLSFLLPYNSGCMNQWIEVHRDKILINPRNIRLANITGRLVKPWDIPDRLKQECRYTDDPKASELYQDSRFQCLLSFDVRFCRATRINLHDIYIPIFAKNPKFSTMVVAQFLDVYDTIFTSFLMIDREPELSVMPILSTQLFSCATNDILILRHQNITDIITSIYRYLSMGLTTNMCKGYQIPDNRNSSLCFNALKNRKWAHVLLDLTYIITRNPEADNIFTMFECFPIYVDLLALFQGKPTFEREAEKHVEYESQDYTVFFNAVSVISHLSENVGKVLSRLTKVQLLSQGNPMDCFYHTHSNTMKRSFTETLYTIIIRKLIDLTFRENSKSSNNSLVNVGEDKDEGVLFSPCKEIRKYNQVESNVLEAKLSFLHPLHIMFSLMIEMDQSVDSDKSVKHIMDIICSEYEFYLSHHDYPVELKSHSYQGVMGIFDIPLRKIVLLSQIKVGLWVRNGTSLKSQMHLYRLGASREFGYMRDLFLCQIYVGYFNNLDLVSYTLFDRWNLLPWLNGEQEKSPYPVAYLPMILEEFILFLIHLVTEDLHLHKRDGVEITNLMIQREIVHSVLYSEKTYKDITSGIGDHIITLKQFPIMFNKCLELSNSVSDISQERTYKLKSHLLDTIDPYYVYFTANRRDSCIAEKKLYISRVSGTNVDEVVLEPKEIDWNDGPFERVTDILLDKKVLSFIESSIKFCKGGMIGHNVNNKNAHKENHESLFTLTLHLLHLALKHKNIDYVSTSDLASIFIQLWDIFQVNAAPESSAQLKCIMKIIFYLLDSRNYDLREEIPHFDFKIIETGINFIDNENKSNTDISFEKKRS
;
A
#
# COMPACT_ATOMS: atom_id res chain seq x y z
N MET A 1 37.21 -33.51 34.44
CA MET A 1 38.34 -32.96 35.23
C MET A 1 39.50 -33.92 35.08
N ASP A 2 40.71 -33.39 34.89
CA ASP A 2 42.00 -34.06 34.64
C ASP A 2 42.40 -34.34 33.17
N ILE A 3 42.45 -33.30 32.32
CA ILE A 3 43.52 -33.00 31.33
C ILE A 3 43.43 -31.48 30.98
N LEU A 4 43.97 -30.60 31.83
CA LEU A 4 44.15 -29.16 31.53
C LEU A 4 45.45 -28.64 32.18
N ASP A 5 46.55 -29.36 31.96
CA ASP A 5 47.87 -28.96 32.46
C ASP A 5 48.94 -29.10 31.38
N THR A 6 48.77 -28.33 30.30
CA THR A 6 49.85 -27.82 29.44
C THR A 6 49.37 -26.48 28.88
N THR A 7 50.08 -25.42 29.24
CA THR A 7 49.82 -24.02 28.89
C THR A 7 50.02 -23.76 27.38
N GLY A 8 48.99 -24.09 26.59
CA GLY A 8 48.73 -23.51 25.27
C GLY A 8 47.51 -22.60 25.39
N ASP A 9 47.59 -21.37 24.89
CA ASP A 9 46.43 -20.49 24.79
C ASP A 9 45.43 -21.12 23.79
N VAL A 10 44.36 -21.76 24.27
CA VAL A 10 43.33 -22.44 23.47
C VAL A 10 42.77 -21.53 22.37
N TYR A 11 42.78 -20.21 22.57
CA TYR A 11 42.35 -19.23 21.57
C TYR A 11 43.37 -19.08 20.43
N ALA A 12 44.67 -19.12 20.74
CA ALA A 12 45.74 -19.15 19.74
C ALA A 12 45.71 -20.45 18.94
N GLU A 13 45.42 -21.58 19.59
CA GLU A 13 45.24 -22.87 18.92
C GLU A 13 44.07 -22.85 17.94
N LEU A 14 42.93 -22.27 18.33
CA LEU A 14 41.78 -22.10 17.44
C LEU A 14 42.12 -21.24 16.21
N ARG A 15 42.78 -20.10 16.39
CA ARG A 15 43.18 -19.22 15.28
C ARG A 15 44.14 -19.92 14.33
N LEU A 16 45.13 -20.64 14.88
CA LEU A 16 46.08 -21.42 14.08
C LEU A 16 45.38 -22.55 13.31
N PHE A 17 44.40 -23.23 13.94
CA PHE A 17 43.58 -24.24 13.30
C PHE A 17 42.80 -23.68 12.10
N LEU A 18 42.11 -22.54 12.28
CA LEU A 18 41.36 -21.87 11.21
C LEU A 18 42.26 -21.45 10.05
N LEU A 19 43.49 -21.02 10.33
CA LEU A 19 44.47 -20.65 9.32
C LEU A 19 44.96 -21.86 8.50
N LEU A 20 45.34 -22.95 9.18
CA LEU A 20 46.06 -24.07 8.57
C LEU A 20 45.17 -25.14 7.93
N LEU A 21 43.88 -25.20 8.29
CA LEU A 21 42.98 -26.28 7.84
C LEU A 21 42.96 -26.45 6.31
N ALA A 22 43.00 -25.35 5.55
CA ALA A 22 43.05 -25.40 4.09
C ALA A 22 44.32 -26.07 3.57
N HIS A 23 45.48 -25.69 4.13
CA HIS A 23 46.78 -26.20 3.74
C HIS A 23 46.94 -27.69 4.10
N GLU A 24 46.56 -28.08 5.32
CA GLU A 24 46.61 -29.47 5.80
C GLU A 24 45.81 -30.45 4.92
N ASN A 25 44.78 -29.95 4.23
CA ASN A 25 43.91 -30.75 3.37
C ASN A 25 44.11 -30.47 1.87
N HIS A 26 45.29 -29.95 1.49
CA HIS A 26 45.66 -29.64 0.11
C HIS A 26 44.60 -28.82 -0.65
N TYR A 27 43.95 -27.88 0.05
CA TYR A 27 42.92 -26.98 -0.45
C TYR A 27 41.72 -27.70 -1.10
N ARG A 28 41.36 -28.90 -0.59
CA ARG A 28 40.18 -29.66 -1.02
C ARG A 28 39.19 -29.82 0.13
N PHE A 29 38.05 -29.15 0.02
CA PHE A 29 36.98 -29.26 1.01
C PHE A 29 36.11 -30.48 0.71
N THR A 30 36.31 -31.57 1.46
CA THR A 30 35.60 -32.85 1.29
C THR A 30 34.66 -33.10 2.48
N SER A 31 33.76 -34.09 2.37
CA SER A 31 32.85 -34.44 3.48
C SER A 31 33.61 -34.79 4.78
N SER A 32 34.77 -35.44 4.69
CA SER A 32 35.59 -35.75 5.87
C SER A 32 36.22 -34.50 6.50
N VAL A 33 36.58 -33.49 5.69
CA VAL A 33 37.07 -32.20 6.19
C VAL A 33 35.95 -31.43 6.88
N ARG A 34 34.75 -31.47 6.32
CA ARG A 34 33.54 -30.89 6.92
C ARG A 34 33.28 -31.49 8.32
N GLU A 35 33.26 -32.83 8.42
CA GLU A 35 33.10 -33.53 9.70
C GLU A 35 34.21 -33.20 10.70
N ARG A 36 35.47 -33.15 10.24
CA ARG A 36 36.61 -32.76 11.09
C ARG A 36 36.45 -31.35 11.64
N LEU A 37 36.08 -30.38 10.79
CA LEU A 37 35.82 -29.01 11.21
C LEU A 37 34.72 -28.95 12.26
N PHE A 38 33.58 -29.60 12.00
CA PHE A 38 32.45 -29.66 12.94
C PHE A 38 32.84 -30.26 14.31
N GLN A 39 33.57 -31.37 14.31
CA GLN A 39 34.04 -32.02 15.54
C GLN A 39 35.03 -31.15 16.31
N SER A 40 35.99 -30.52 15.62
CA SER A 40 36.95 -29.61 16.24
C SER A 40 36.26 -28.38 16.85
N LEU A 41 35.31 -27.76 16.15
CA LEU A 41 34.53 -26.64 16.69
C LEU A 41 33.74 -27.05 17.94
N THR A 42 33.12 -28.23 17.91
CA THR A 42 32.42 -28.79 19.07
C THR A 42 33.36 -29.01 20.26
N GLN A 43 34.55 -29.56 20.03
CA GLN A 43 35.56 -29.75 21.07
C GLN A 43 36.05 -28.41 21.65
N PHE A 44 36.39 -27.45 20.78
CA PHE A 44 36.83 -26.12 21.20
C PHE A 44 35.74 -25.36 21.97
N SER A 45 34.46 -25.58 21.68
CA SER A 45 33.35 -24.92 22.39
C SER A 45 33.16 -25.35 23.84
N GLN A 46 33.73 -26.50 24.23
CA GLN A 46 33.52 -27.17 25.53
C GLN A 46 32.05 -27.55 25.83
N ILE A 47 31.16 -27.51 24.83
CA ILE A 47 29.76 -27.96 24.96
C ILE A 47 29.68 -29.46 24.63
N HIS A 48 28.92 -30.21 25.43
CA HIS A 48 28.73 -31.64 25.17
C HIS A 48 27.93 -31.85 23.86
N PRO A 49 28.35 -32.76 22.96
CA PRO A 49 27.69 -32.94 21.65
C PRO A 49 26.18 -33.22 21.70
N GLU A 50 25.70 -33.88 22.77
CA GLU A 50 24.26 -34.14 22.95
C GLU A 50 23.45 -32.89 23.25
N ASP A 51 24.03 -31.90 23.94
CA ASP A 51 23.33 -30.64 24.23
C ASP A 51 23.22 -29.75 22.98
N LEU A 52 24.09 -29.98 21.98
CA LEU A 52 24.06 -29.33 20.66
C LEU A 52 23.04 -29.94 19.69
N GLN A 53 22.33 -31.01 20.06
CA GLN A 53 21.33 -31.60 19.16
C GLN A 53 20.14 -30.65 18.96
N ASN A 54 19.65 -30.54 17.73
CA ASN A 54 18.52 -29.68 17.38
C ASN A 54 17.28 -30.04 18.19
N ALA A 55 16.62 -29.02 18.74
CA ALA A 55 15.42 -29.20 19.52
C ALA A 55 14.12 -29.22 18.67
N GLU A 56 14.19 -29.35 17.35
CA GLU A 56 13.05 -29.25 16.41
C GLU A 56 11.94 -30.28 16.68
N THR A 57 12.26 -31.41 17.31
CA THR A 57 11.27 -32.42 17.74
C THR A 57 10.51 -32.01 19.02
N TYR A 58 10.82 -30.87 19.63
CA TYR A 58 10.22 -30.39 20.87
C TYR A 58 9.42 -29.12 20.61
N SER A 59 8.10 -29.21 20.76
CA SER A 59 7.18 -28.06 20.71
C SER A 59 7.22 -27.19 21.97
N ASN A 60 8.05 -27.52 22.96
CA ASN A 60 8.17 -26.82 24.23
C ASN A 60 8.94 -25.49 24.10
N HIS A 61 8.34 -24.41 24.58
CA HIS A 61 8.91 -23.06 24.67
C HIS A 61 8.54 -22.42 26.02
N TYR A 62 8.78 -23.16 27.11
CA TYR A 62 8.41 -22.74 28.46
C TYR A 62 8.92 -21.34 28.80
N GLN A 63 8.00 -20.44 29.15
CA GLN A 63 8.26 -19.02 29.48
C GLN A 63 9.12 -18.25 28.46
N THR A 64 9.17 -18.73 27.22
CA THR A 64 9.89 -18.13 26.10
C THR A 64 8.94 -18.04 24.90
N PHE A 65 9.27 -17.29 23.86
CA PHE A 65 8.41 -17.23 22.67
C PHE A 65 8.65 -18.46 21.78
N CYS A 66 7.62 -18.89 21.05
CA CYS A 66 7.67 -20.06 20.18
C CYS A 66 8.65 -19.87 19.02
N GLY A 67 8.53 -18.78 18.26
CA GLY A 67 9.44 -18.45 17.16
C GLY A 67 9.43 -19.44 16.00
N HIS A 68 8.45 -20.37 15.96
CA HIS A 68 8.34 -21.36 14.89
C HIS A 68 8.18 -20.65 13.54
N LYS A 69 9.13 -20.87 12.66
CA LYS A 69 9.18 -20.26 11.33
C LYS A 69 8.16 -20.95 10.43
N PHE A 70 7.27 -20.16 9.85
CA PHE A 70 6.27 -20.67 8.93
C PHE A 70 6.91 -21.12 7.62
N VAL A 71 6.59 -22.34 7.20
CA VAL A 71 7.02 -22.91 5.91
C VAL A 71 5.87 -22.95 4.91
N LYS A 72 6.20 -22.94 3.61
CA LYS A 72 5.19 -23.02 2.55
C LYS A 72 4.29 -24.26 2.72
N GLY A 73 2.98 -24.04 2.62
CA GLY A 73 1.95 -25.07 2.84
C GLY A 73 1.50 -25.23 4.30
N GLU A 74 2.19 -24.62 5.26
CA GLU A 74 1.77 -24.65 6.67
C GLU A 74 0.52 -23.80 6.92
N THR A 75 -0.28 -24.18 7.90
CA THR A 75 -1.41 -23.38 8.38
C THR A 75 -0.98 -22.37 9.44
N CYS A 76 -1.35 -21.11 9.24
CA CYS A 76 -1.21 -20.02 10.20
C CYS A 76 -2.59 -19.56 10.70
N PHE A 77 -2.70 -19.33 12.01
CA PHE A 77 -3.90 -18.85 12.67
C PHE A 77 -3.70 -17.42 13.17
N ARG A 78 -4.69 -16.55 12.96
CA ARG A 78 -4.70 -15.17 13.49
C ARG A 78 -6.02 -14.94 14.21
N CYS A 79 -5.95 -14.47 15.45
CA CYS A 79 -7.14 -14.16 16.24
C CYS A 79 -7.20 -12.65 16.45
N PHE A 80 -8.17 -11.98 15.82
CA PHE A 80 -8.38 -10.52 15.96
C PHE A 80 -8.98 -10.14 17.31
N THR A 81 -9.43 -11.11 18.10
CA THR A 81 -9.91 -10.89 19.47
C THR A 81 -8.78 -10.97 20.50
N CYS A 82 -7.79 -11.85 20.29
CA CYS A 82 -6.72 -12.09 21.27
C CYS A 82 -5.40 -11.40 20.92
N GLY A 83 -5.10 -11.28 19.63
CA GLY A 83 -3.88 -10.64 19.15
C GLY A 83 -3.98 -9.14 19.31
N TYR A 84 -2.84 -8.49 19.51
CA TYR A 84 -2.74 -7.03 19.55
C TYR A 84 -3.20 -6.40 18.22
N ASP A 85 -2.85 -7.01 17.08
CA ASP A 85 -3.30 -6.58 15.76
C ASP A 85 -3.39 -7.74 14.74
N GLU A 86 -3.67 -7.37 13.49
CA GLU A 86 -3.89 -8.29 12.38
C GLU A 86 -2.65 -9.03 11.85
N THR A 87 -1.46 -8.72 12.36
CA THR A 87 -0.20 -9.38 11.98
C THR A 87 0.22 -10.46 12.97
N CYS A 88 -0.36 -10.48 14.18
CA CYS A 88 -0.15 -11.53 15.18
C CYS A 88 -0.54 -12.92 14.65
N ALA A 89 0.39 -13.87 14.75
CA ALA A 89 0.28 -15.19 14.14
C ALA A 89 0.62 -16.34 15.11
N LEU A 90 -0.20 -17.39 15.08
CA LEU A 90 -0.01 -18.63 15.84
C LEU A 90 0.19 -19.82 14.89
N CYS A 91 1.16 -20.68 15.21
CA CYS A 91 1.32 -21.97 14.53
C CYS A 91 0.28 -22.98 15.05
N LYS A 92 0.16 -24.11 14.34
CA LYS A 92 -0.78 -25.17 14.70
C LYS A 92 -0.60 -25.71 16.12
N ASN A 93 0.62 -25.74 16.64
CA ASN A 93 0.91 -26.26 17.98
C ASN A 93 0.59 -25.25 19.10
N CYS A 94 0.49 -23.96 18.76
CA CYS A 94 0.21 -22.91 19.75
C CYS A 94 -1.26 -22.47 19.74
N PHE A 95 -2.00 -22.73 18.67
CA PHE A 95 -3.42 -22.40 18.55
C PHE A 95 -4.31 -23.44 19.26
N ASP A 96 -5.18 -22.98 20.16
CA ASP A 96 -6.19 -23.79 20.85
C ASP A 96 -7.61 -23.50 20.30
N PRO A 97 -8.24 -24.43 19.56
CA PRO A 97 -9.58 -24.24 19.03
C PRO A 97 -10.69 -24.03 20.07
N GLU A 98 -10.57 -24.62 21.27
CA GLU A 98 -11.63 -24.55 22.28
C GLU A 98 -11.62 -23.20 23.00
N TYR A 99 -10.44 -22.69 23.34
CA TYR A 99 -10.31 -21.36 23.93
C TYR A 99 -10.79 -20.26 22.98
N HIS A 100 -10.52 -20.39 21.69
CA HIS A 100 -10.87 -19.37 20.70
C HIS A 100 -12.33 -19.48 20.20
N ARG A 101 -13.19 -20.26 20.87
CA ARG A 101 -14.59 -20.38 20.50
C ARG A 101 -15.30 -19.02 20.63
N GLY A 102 -15.87 -18.53 19.53
CA GLY A 102 -16.58 -17.24 19.49
C GLY A 102 -15.69 -16.03 19.22
N HIS A 103 -14.38 -16.23 19.03
CA HIS A 103 -13.47 -15.16 18.62
C HIS A 103 -13.49 -14.95 17.10
N ASP A 104 -13.07 -13.76 16.66
CA ASP A 104 -12.90 -13.42 15.25
C ASP A 104 -11.54 -13.96 14.77
N ILE A 105 -11.56 -15.08 14.05
CA ILE A 105 -10.35 -15.82 13.65
C ILE A 105 -10.21 -15.88 12.12
N HIS A 106 -9.00 -15.63 11.64
CA HIS A 106 -8.60 -15.87 10.26
C HIS A 106 -7.58 -17.00 10.18
N LYS A 107 -7.86 -17.97 9.29
CA LYS A 107 -6.98 -19.11 8.99
C LYS A 107 -6.45 -18.95 7.57
N SER A 108 -5.13 -19.00 7.40
CA SER A 108 -4.47 -18.89 6.09
C SER A 108 -3.43 -19.98 5.88
N ILE A 109 -3.24 -20.40 4.63
CA ILE A 109 -2.12 -21.27 4.24
C ILE A 109 -0.96 -20.39 3.78
N ILE A 110 0.21 -20.65 4.32
CA ILE A 110 1.45 -19.95 4.00
C ILE A 110 1.86 -20.25 2.56
N GLN A 111 1.91 -19.22 1.72
CA GLN A 111 2.13 -19.36 0.26
C GLN A 111 3.61 -19.32 -0.15
N ARG A 112 4.46 -18.76 0.71
CA ARG A 112 5.89 -18.53 0.46
C ARG A 112 6.69 -18.99 1.67
N ASP A 113 7.91 -19.44 1.42
CA ASP A 113 8.86 -19.65 2.51
C ASP A 113 9.26 -18.29 3.11
N MET A 114 9.67 -18.26 4.39
CA MET A 114 10.00 -17.03 5.14
C MET A 114 8.79 -16.12 5.45
N ALA A 115 7.58 -16.67 5.59
CA ALA A 115 6.35 -15.88 5.83
C ALA A 115 6.13 -15.41 7.29
N GLY A 116 7.22 -15.21 8.05
CA GLY A 116 7.20 -14.85 9.47
C GLY A 116 7.31 -16.04 10.41
N CYS A 117 7.10 -15.80 11.71
CA CYS A 117 7.18 -16.81 12.76
C CYS A 117 5.99 -16.73 13.73
N CYS A 118 5.81 -17.77 14.54
CA CYS A 118 4.78 -17.80 15.57
C CYS A 118 5.11 -16.86 16.75
N ASP A 119 4.15 -15.99 17.09
CA ASP A 119 4.23 -14.98 18.15
C ASP A 119 3.79 -15.49 19.53
N CYS A 120 3.54 -16.80 19.68
CA CYS A 120 3.15 -17.37 20.97
C CYS A 120 4.22 -17.11 22.03
N GLY A 121 3.84 -16.58 23.19
CA GLY A 121 4.75 -16.22 24.28
C GLY A 121 5.37 -14.83 24.15
N ASP A 122 5.16 -14.12 23.03
CA ASP A 122 5.47 -12.69 22.90
C ASP A 122 4.35 -11.87 23.55
N LYS A 123 4.66 -11.20 24.67
CA LYS A 123 3.69 -10.41 25.44
C LYS A 123 3.20 -9.17 24.69
N GLU A 124 3.95 -8.70 23.69
CA GLU A 124 3.55 -7.54 22.88
C GLU A 124 2.59 -7.95 21.75
N ALA A 125 2.63 -9.20 21.30
CA ALA A 125 1.69 -9.73 20.32
C ALA A 125 0.44 -10.36 20.97
N TYR A 126 0.63 -11.10 22.06
CA TYR A 126 -0.41 -11.76 22.84
C TYR A 126 -0.19 -11.47 24.33
N PRO A 127 -0.92 -10.50 24.92
CA PRO A 127 -0.74 -10.09 26.32
C PRO A 127 -0.86 -11.24 27.32
N THR A 128 -1.66 -12.26 27.00
CA THR A 128 -1.83 -13.47 27.80
C THR A 128 -1.58 -14.71 26.95
N SER A 129 -0.59 -15.53 27.31
CA SER A 129 -0.32 -16.81 26.64
C SER A 129 -0.97 -17.97 27.39
N ILE A 130 -1.89 -18.65 26.72
CA ILE A 130 -2.57 -19.86 27.21
C ILE A 130 -1.98 -21.14 26.65
N CYS A 131 -0.92 -21.05 25.83
CA CYS A 131 -0.32 -22.20 25.19
C CYS A 131 0.28 -23.14 26.25
N VAL A 132 -0.06 -24.42 26.17
CA VAL A 132 0.47 -25.47 27.06
C VAL A 132 2.00 -25.49 27.02
N HIS A 133 2.57 -25.34 25.83
CA HIS A 133 4.02 -25.35 25.64
C HIS A 133 4.75 -24.12 26.19
N TYR A 134 4.05 -23.00 26.39
CA TYR A 134 4.56 -21.84 27.10
C TYR A 134 4.49 -22.03 28.63
N ASN A 135 3.47 -22.76 29.09
CA ASN A 135 3.14 -22.90 30.52
C ASN A 135 3.78 -24.12 31.21
N GLU A 136 4.24 -25.13 30.46
CA GLU A 136 4.79 -26.37 31.02
C GLU A 136 6.29 -26.57 30.73
N LYS A 137 7.09 -26.80 31.78
CA LYS A 137 8.54 -27.02 31.66
C LYS A 137 8.84 -28.45 31.20
N GLY A 138 9.68 -28.60 30.17
CA GLY A 138 10.15 -29.90 29.68
C GLY A 138 11.08 -30.61 30.67
N THR A 139 11.11 -31.94 30.63
CA THR A 139 11.72 -32.81 31.66
C THR A 139 13.15 -33.30 31.35
N LYS A 140 13.88 -32.69 30.40
CA LYS A 140 15.27 -33.11 30.07
C LYS A 140 16.33 -32.38 30.91
N VAL A 141 17.35 -33.11 31.34
CA VAL A 141 18.49 -32.60 32.11
C VAL A 141 19.64 -32.22 31.17
N LEU A 142 20.22 -31.03 31.36
CA LEU A 142 21.41 -30.56 30.63
C LEU A 142 22.64 -31.37 31.04
N LYS A 143 23.47 -31.80 30.07
CA LYS A 143 24.75 -32.47 30.37
C LYS A 143 25.88 -31.47 30.61
N THR A 144 25.85 -30.34 29.91
CA THR A 144 26.79 -29.24 30.02
C THR A 144 26.43 -28.36 31.21
N HIS A 145 27.38 -28.15 32.11
CA HIS A 145 27.21 -27.26 33.26
C HIS A 145 27.46 -25.80 32.84
N VAL A 146 26.41 -24.97 32.87
CA VAL A 146 26.54 -23.53 32.59
C VAL A 146 27.21 -22.83 33.78
N SER A 147 28.46 -22.41 33.59
CA SER A 147 29.24 -21.64 34.57
C SER A 147 29.66 -20.29 33.98
N PRO A 148 29.98 -19.28 34.80
CA PRO A 148 30.52 -18.00 34.31
C PRO A 148 31.76 -18.18 33.41
N TYR A 149 32.63 -19.14 33.73
CA TYR A 149 33.80 -19.49 32.91
C TYR A 149 33.40 -19.97 31.51
N LEU A 150 32.40 -20.86 31.41
CA LEU A 150 31.91 -21.34 30.12
C LEU A 150 31.34 -20.18 29.27
N LEU A 151 30.60 -19.26 29.90
CA LEU A 151 30.02 -18.11 29.21
C LEU A 151 31.10 -17.17 28.66
N GLU A 152 32.13 -16.87 29.45
CA GLU A 152 33.28 -16.06 29.01
C GLU A 152 34.04 -16.75 27.86
N HIS A 153 34.35 -18.03 28.03
CA HIS A 153 35.03 -18.83 27.02
C HIS A 153 34.25 -18.88 25.71
N LEU A 154 32.95 -19.17 25.77
CA LEU A 154 32.07 -19.22 24.62
C LEU A 154 31.99 -17.87 23.90
N GLY A 155 31.97 -16.76 24.66
CA GLY A 155 31.98 -15.41 24.09
C GLY A 155 33.25 -15.10 23.29
N ILE A 156 34.42 -15.45 23.84
CA ILE A 156 35.71 -15.28 23.14
C ILE A 156 35.80 -16.21 21.93
N PHE A 157 35.43 -17.48 22.09
CA PHE A 157 35.40 -18.49 21.04
C PHE A 157 34.55 -18.05 19.84
N LEU A 158 33.30 -17.64 20.07
CA LEU A 158 32.41 -17.12 19.02
C LEU A 158 32.98 -15.84 18.40
N GLY A 159 33.56 -14.95 19.21
CA GLY A 159 34.22 -13.74 18.72
C GLY A 159 35.33 -14.05 17.71
N ILE A 160 36.17 -15.06 17.97
CA ILE A 160 37.24 -15.49 17.05
C ILE A 160 36.68 -16.03 15.73
N LEU A 161 35.64 -16.87 15.80
CA LEU A 161 34.99 -17.42 14.60
C LEU A 161 34.40 -16.31 13.72
N LEU A 162 33.69 -15.36 14.34
CA LEU A 162 33.07 -14.24 13.64
C LEU A 162 34.11 -13.27 13.08
N ASP A 163 35.19 -12.98 13.81
CA ASP A 163 36.31 -12.18 13.31
C ASP A 163 36.94 -12.86 12.07
N PHE A 164 37.15 -14.17 12.09
CA PHE A 164 37.66 -14.93 10.93
C PHE A 164 36.73 -14.87 9.72
N ILE A 165 35.41 -15.00 9.94
CA ILE A 165 34.42 -14.86 8.88
C ILE A 165 34.49 -13.47 8.24
N ILE A 166 34.54 -12.41 9.07
CA ILE A 166 34.56 -11.02 8.59
C ILE A 166 35.89 -10.73 7.89
N ASP A 167 37.02 -11.17 8.44
CA ASP A 167 38.35 -11.07 7.81
C ASP A 167 38.32 -11.64 6.39
N PHE A 168 37.86 -12.88 6.23
CA PHE A 168 37.74 -13.50 4.91
C PHE A 168 36.76 -12.75 3.99
N THR A 169 35.57 -12.45 4.50
CA THR A 169 34.47 -11.91 3.69
C THR A 169 34.74 -10.47 3.25
N SER A 170 35.53 -9.70 4.01
CA SER A 170 35.94 -8.34 3.66
C SER A 170 36.65 -8.26 2.29
N HIS A 171 37.36 -9.32 1.91
CA HIS A 171 38.05 -9.45 0.62
C HIS A 171 37.30 -10.35 -0.40
N SER A 172 36.31 -11.13 0.04
CA SER A 172 35.48 -11.98 -0.83
C SER A 172 34.35 -11.20 -1.51
N ILE A 173 34.72 -10.37 -2.50
CA ILE A 173 33.77 -9.57 -3.29
C ILE A 173 33.47 -10.18 -4.67
N SER A 174 34.01 -11.35 -4.98
CA SER A 174 33.97 -11.93 -6.34
C SER A 174 32.57 -12.29 -6.82
N SER A 175 31.65 -12.58 -5.89
CA SER A 175 30.23 -12.78 -6.20
C SER A 175 29.54 -11.48 -6.64
N VAL A 176 30.00 -10.32 -6.13
CA VAL A 176 29.42 -9.01 -6.39
C VAL A 176 30.14 -8.28 -7.52
N SER A 177 31.45 -8.23 -7.50
CA SER A 177 32.26 -7.52 -8.50
C SER A 177 33.38 -8.47 -8.94
N PRO A 178 33.14 -9.37 -9.92
CA PRO A 178 34.15 -10.32 -10.38
C PRO A 178 35.35 -9.56 -10.99
N PRO A 179 36.59 -10.06 -10.81
CA PRO A 179 37.76 -9.41 -11.40
C PRO A 179 37.76 -9.60 -12.93
N GLU A 180 38.13 -8.55 -13.66
CA GLU A 180 38.11 -8.52 -15.13
C GLU A 180 39.48 -8.83 -15.76
N SER A 181 40.56 -8.79 -14.97
CA SER A 181 41.92 -9.01 -15.47
C SER A 181 42.75 -9.96 -14.60
N MET A 182 43.78 -10.54 -15.21
CA MET A 182 44.75 -11.40 -14.51
C MET A 182 45.46 -10.67 -13.37
N ASP A 183 45.78 -9.39 -13.56
CA ASP A 183 46.43 -8.57 -12.52
C ASP A 183 45.48 -8.33 -11.35
N GLN A 184 44.19 -8.12 -11.60
CA GLN A 184 43.18 -8.01 -10.54
C GLN A 184 43.00 -9.32 -9.78
N ILE A 185 43.02 -10.47 -10.47
CA ILE A 185 42.94 -11.80 -9.83
C ILE A 185 44.15 -12.01 -8.91
N LYS A 186 45.37 -11.72 -9.39
CA LYS A 186 46.60 -11.85 -8.59
C LYS A 186 46.64 -10.87 -7.42
N LEU A 187 46.20 -9.63 -7.63
CA LEU A 187 46.10 -8.64 -6.56
C LEU A 187 45.14 -9.13 -5.47
N ARG A 188 43.93 -9.56 -5.82
CA ARG A 188 42.96 -10.10 -4.85
C ARG A 188 43.51 -11.29 -4.09
N HIS A 189 44.18 -12.22 -4.79
CA HIS A 189 44.84 -13.36 -4.17
C HIS A 189 45.86 -12.92 -3.10
N SER A 190 46.73 -11.96 -3.42
CA SER A 190 47.71 -11.47 -2.44
C SER A 190 47.05 -10.83 -1.22
N MET A 191 45.96 -10.09 -1.47
CA MET A 191 45.25 -9.31 -0.44
C MET A 191 44.32 -10.14 0.44
N SER A 192 43.92 -11.35 0.04
CA SER A 192 43.11 -12.26 0.85
C SER A 192 43.90 -13.06 1.89
N SER A 193 45.18 -12.76 2.06
CA SER A 193 46.06 -13.42 3.01
C SER A 193 45.82 -12.91 4.44
N LEU A 194 45.65 -13.83 5.39
CA LEU A 194 45.44 -13.51 6.81
C LEU A 194 46.74 -13.11 7.51
N VAL A 195 46.67 -12.22 8.50
CA VAL A 195 47.86 -11.64 9.14
C VAL A 195 48.45 -12.58 10.19
N GLN A 196 49.76 -12.80 10.11
CA GLN A 196 50.51 -13.64 11.03
C GLN A 196 50.38 -13.22 12.50
N ASN A 197 50.35 -11.93 12.80
CA ASN A 197 50.24 -11.43 14.17
C ASN A 197 48.92 -11.82 14.86
N VAL A 198 47.86 -12.07 14.10
CA VAL A 198 46.55 -12.46 14.64
C VAL A 198 46.39 -13.97 14.62
N TYR A 199 46.81 -14.63 13.54
CA TYR A 199 46.60 -16.08 13.35
C TYR A 199 47.77 -16.96 13.78
N GLY A 200 48.86 -16.37 14.27
CA GLY A 200 50.01 -17.05 14.86
C GLY A 200 51.03 -17.63 13.86
N SER A 201 50.71 -17.72 12.57
CA SER A 201 51.60 -18.23 11.52
C SER A 201 51.40 -17.50 10.19
N LEU A 202 52.35 -17.66 9.27
CA LEU A 202 52.22 -17.15 7.89
C LEU A 202 51.10 -17.92 7.16
N ASP A 203 50.22 -17.19 6.48
CA ASP A 203 49.14 -17.78 5.69
C ASP A 203 49.72 -18.55 4.48
N PRO A 204 49.58 -19.89 4.41
CA PRO A 204 50.20 -20.68 3.35
C PRO A 204 49.68 -20.31 1.95
N ASP A 205 50.59 -20.01 1.05
CA ASP A 205 50.30 -19.63 -0.34
C ASP A 205 50.28 -20.85 -1.29
N VAL A 206 49.42 -20.80 -2.31
CA VAL A 206 49.31 -21.80 -3.37
C VAL A 206 48.95 -21.12 -4.70
N GLU A 207 49.74 -21.31 -5.75
CA GLU A 207 49.46 -20.74 -7.09
C GLU A 207 48.41 -21.56 -7.88
N LYS A 208 47.24 -21.79 -7.28
CA LYS A 208 46.17 -22.59 -7.87
C LYS A 208 44.83 -21.87 -7.79
N TYR A 209 44.11 -21.86 -8.90
CA TYR A 209 42.91 -21.03 -9.07
C TYR A 209 41.70 -21.86 -9.49
N ALA A 210 40.53 -21.49 -8.98
CA ALA A 210 39.24 -22.10 -9.29
C ALA A 210 38.38 -21.13 -10.12
N LEU A 211 37.76 -21.66 -11.17
CA LEU A 211 36.66 -20.99 -11.88
C LEU A 211 35.36 -21.33 -11.16
N LEU A 212 34.75 -20.34 -10.52
CA LEU A 212 33.48 -20.43 -9.82
C LEU A 212 32.34 -19.96 -10.71
N LEU A 213 31.20 -20.62 -10.55
CA LEU A 213 29.89 -20.22 -11.05
C LEU A 213 29.02 -19.86 -9.86
N TYR A 214 28.32 -18.73 -9.91
CA TYR A 214 27.32 -18.32 -8.94
C TYR A 214 25.94 -18.37 -9.57
N SER A 215 24.92 -18.73 -8.78
CA SER A 215 23.54 -18.62 -9.23
C SER A 215 23.18 -17.14 -9.41
N ASP A 216 22.51 -16.84 -10.51
CA ASP A 216 21.91 -15.52 -10.75
C ASP A 216 20.37 -15.57 -10.67
N ASN A 217 19.75 -16.75 -10.50
CA ASN A 217 18.30 -16.99 -10.52
C ASN A 217 17.57 -16.35 -11.72
N VAL A 218 18.30 -16.02 -12.80
CA VAL A 218 17.76 -15.40 -14.02
C VAL A 218 17.77 -16.40 -15.17
N HIS A 219 18.83 -17.18 -15.32
CA HIS A 219 18.96 -18.15 -16.41
C HIS A 219 18.23 -19.46 -16.12
N GLN A 220 17.73 -20.12 -17.17
CA GLN A 220 17.13 -21.45 -17.05
C GLN A 220 18.19 -22.53 -16.80
N TYR A 221 17.85 -23.53 -15.97
CA TYR A 221 18.75 -24.64 -15.62
C TYR A 221 19.39 -25.33 -16.84
N SER A 222 18.61 -25.57 -17.91
CA SER A 222 19.09 -26.22 -19.14
C SER A 222 20.17 -25.41 -19.86
N GLU A 223 20.07 -24.08 -19.85
CA GLU A 223 21.07 -23.18 -20.45
C GLU A 223 22.37 -23.22 -19.65
N ALA A 224 22.28 -23.16 -18.31
CA ALA A 224 23.45 -23.28 -17.44
C ALA A 224 24.21 -24.59 -17.70
N VAL A 225 23.51 -25.73 -17.77
CA VAL A 225 24.11 -27.04 -18.08
C VAL A 225 24.84 -27.00 -19.43
N GLN A 226 24.23 -26.42 -20.46
CA GLN A 226 24.85 -26.34 -21.79
C GLN A 226 26.13 -25.49 -21.78
N ARG A 227 26.12 -24.35 -21.08
CA ARG A 227 27.29 -23.45 -20.97
C ARG A 227 28.42 -24.08 -20.17
N ILE A 228 28.11 -24.75 -19.06
CA ILE A 228 29.09 -25.51 -18.28
C ILE A 228 29.72 -26.59 -19.14
N ARG A 229 28.92 -27.30 -19.93
CA ARG A 229 29.41 -28.34 -20.85
C ARG A 229 30.37 -27.77 -21.90
N PHE A 230 30.04 -26.63 -22.50
CA PHE A 230 30.93 -25.96 -23.47
C PHE A 230 32.22 -25.44 -22.85
N ALA A 231 32.13 -24.81 -21.67
CA ALA A 231 33.31 -24.31 -20.97
C ALA A 231 34.26 -25.46 -20.57
N THR A 232 33.70 -26.54 -20.02
CA THR A 232 34.49 -27.66 -19.47
C THR A 232 34.92 -28.70 -20.51
N GLY A 233 34.17 -28.85 -21.60
CA GLY A 233 34.34 -29.95 -22.56
C GLY A 233 33.99 -31.34 -22.01
N LYS A 234 33.27 -31.41 -20.88
CA LYS A 234 32.91 -32.66 -20.19
C LYS A 234 31.56 -33.23 -20.68
N VAL A 235 31.22 -34.41 -20.18
CA VAL A 235 29.93 -35.06 -20.43
C VAL A 235 28.77 -34.30 -19.77
N LYS A 236 27.54 -34.54 -20.22
CA LYS A 236 26.35 -33.78 -19.77
C LYS A 236 26.10 -33.94 -18.28
N GLU A 237 26.30 -35.15 -17.77
CA GLU A 237 26.09 -35.53 -16.37
C GLU A 237 27.00 -34.74 -15.42
N TYR A 238 28.23 -34.42 -15.86
CA TYR A 238 29.12 -33.54 -15.11
C TYR A 238 28.58 -32.11 -15.05
N ALA A 239 28.06 -31.60 -16.17
CA ALA A 239 27.49 -30.26 -16.21
C ALA A 239 26.19 -30.16 -15.39
N GLU A 240 25.35 -31.20 -15.41
CA GLU A 240 24.16 -31.31 -14.56
C GLU A 240 24.54 -31.33 -13.08
N MET A 241 25.55 -32.11 -12.69
CA MET A 241 26.06 -32.12 -11.31
C MET A 241 26.52 -30.73 -10.83
N ILE A 242 27.24 -29.98 -11.68
CA ILE A 242 27.70 -28.62 -11.35
C ILE A 242 26.52 -27.64 -11.28
N ALA A 243 25.58 -27.72 -12.23
CA ALA A 243 24.40 -26.86 -12.26
C ALA A 243 23.51 -27.10 -11.03
N THR A 244 23.25 -28.36 -10.67
CA THR A 244 22.47 -28.72 -9.48
C THR A 244 23.14 -28.22 -8.20
N ARG A 245 24.45 -28.41 -8.05
CA ARG A 245 25.16 -27.84 -6.89
C ARG A 245 25.02 -26.32 -6.86
N CYS A 246 25.12 -25.65 -8.00
CA CYS A 246 24.99 -24.20 -8.07
C CYS A 246 23.58 -23.72 -7.70
N ASP A 247 22.54 -24.46 -8.07
CA ASP A 247 21.14 -24.15 -7.75
C ASP A 247 20.83 -24.36 -6.26
N ASP A 248 21.26 -25.51 -5.71
CA ASP A 248 21.02 -25.88 -4.31
C ASP A 248 21.83 -25.03 -3.32
N HIS A 249 23.12 -24.85 -3.60
CA HIS A 249 24.07 -24.19 -2.68
C HIS A 249 24.29 -22.70 -3.02
N GLY A 250 23.90 -22.26 -4.22
CA GLY A 250 24.10 -20.89 -4.73
C GLY A 250 25.43 -20.69 -5.48
N ARG A 251 26.32 -21.69 -5.50
CA ARG A 251 27.59 -21.65 -6.23
C ARG A 251 28.16 -23.04 -6.53
N ALA A 252 29.07 -23.13 -7.51
CA ALA A 252 29.83 -24.35 -7.78
C ALA A 252 31.23 -24.08 -8.35
N VAL A 253 32.18 -24.95 -8.02
CA VAL A 253 33.51 -24.98 -8.65
C VAL A 253 33.42 -25.72 -9.98
N VAL A 254 33.58 -24.98 -11.08
CA VAL A 254 33.49 -25.53 -12.45
C VAL A 254 34.78 -26.27 -12.81
N MET A 255 35.94 -25.68 -12.52
CA MET A 255 37.24 -26.30 -12.73
C MET A 255 38.35 -25.57 -11.97
N VAL A 256 39.50 -26.24 -11.84
CA VAL A 256 40.69 -25.72 -11.15
C VAL A 256 41.91 -25.84 -12.06
N SER A 257 42.77 -24.82 -12.07
CA SER A 257 44.00 -24.78 -12.88
C SER A 257 45.05 -23.87 -12.23
N GLU A 258 46.33 -24.10 -12.54
CA GLU A 258 47.45 -23.21 -12.20
C GLU A 258 47.64 -22.11 -13.26
N HIS A 259 46.99 -22.25 -14.43
CA HIS A 259 47.09 -21.30 -15.54
C HIS A 259 45.87 -20.36 -15.60
N ILE A 260 45.99 -19.16 -15.04
CA ILE A 260 44.93 -18.11 -15.09
C ILE A 260 44.45 -17.82 -16.53
N PRO A 261 45.32 -17.65 -17.55
CA PRO A 261 44.86 -17.37 -18.92
C PRO A 261 44.00 -18.49 -19.53
N TYR A 262 44.17 -19.73 -19.06
CA TYR A 262 43.29 -20.83 -19.45
C TYR A 262 41.91 -20.65 -18.83
N LEU A 263 41.83 -20.32 -17.53
CA LEU A 263 40.56 -20.10 -16.83
C LEU A 263 39.79 -18.90 -17.36
N VAL A 264 40.46 -17.78 -17.69
CA VAL A 264 39.83 -16.58 -18.28
C VAL A 264 39.13 -16.94 -19.59
N ARG A 265 39.81 -17.67 -20.48
CA ARG A 265 39.17 -18.18 -21.72
C ARG A 265 37.99 -19.10 -21.45
N LYS A 266 37.98 -19.84 -20.34
CA LYS A 266 36.84 -20.70 -19.96
C LYS A 266 35.68 -19.90 -19.35
N GLN A 267 36.00 -18.86 -18.59
CA GLN A 267 35.05 -17.90 -18.03
C GLN A 267 34.26 -17.19 -19.14
N GLU A 268 34.92 -16.80 -20.24
CA GLU A 268 34.26 -16.19 -21.41
C GLU A 268 33.10 -17.05 -21.96
N TYR A 269 33.24 -18.38 -22.00
CA TYR A 269 32.15 -19.27 -22.43
C TYR A 269 30.97 -19.25 -21.47
N LEU A 270 31.21 -19.17 -20.16
CA LEU A 270 30.15 -19.09 -19.15
C LEU A 270 29.45 -17.73 -19.20
N SER A 271 30.22 -16.64 -19.21
CA SER A 271 29.68 -15.28 -19.16
C SER A 271 29.14 -14.77 -20.50
N SER A 272 29.39 -15.45 -21.62
CA SER A 272 28.82 -15.10 -22.94
C SER A 272 27.29 -15.06 -22.97
N SER A 273 26.60 -15.81 -22.11
CA SER A 273 25.14 -15.75 -21.95
C SER A 273 24.69 -14.84 -20.82
N GLY A 274 25.61 -14.32 -19.99
CA GLY A 274 25.29 -13.53 -18.80
C GLY A 274 25.42 -14.26 -17.46
N LEU A 275 25.87 -15.53 -17.45
CA LEU A 275 26.10 -16.24 -16.18
C LEU A 275 27.19 -15.56 -15.35
N THR A 276 26.93 -15.41 -14.06
CA THR A 276 27.87 -14.83 -13.10
C THR A 276 28.97 -15.83 -12.78
N SER A 277 30.19 -15.57 -13.25
CA SER A 277 31.34 -16.42 -12.99
C SER A 277 32.59 -15.61 -12.65
N CYS A 278 33.48 -16.17 -11.83
CA CYS A 278 34.70 -15.51 -11.40
C CYS A 278 35.84 -16.50 -11.20
N ILE A 279 37.07 -15.99 -11.18
CA ILE A 279 38.27 -16.78 -10.89
C ILE A 279 38.83 -16.33 -9.55
N VAL A 280 39.00 -17.29 -8.64
CA VAL A 280 39.52 -17.07 -7.27
C VAL A 280 40.64 -18.04 -6.95
N ASN A 281 41.43 -17.76 -5.92
CA ASN A 281 42.41 -18.74 -5.43
C ASN A 281 41.67 -19.93 -4.78
N VAL A 282 42.22 -21.15 -4.87
CA VAL A 282 41.62 -22.34 -4.22
C VAL A 282 41.53 -22.20 -2.68
N ARG A 283 42.42 -21.41 -2.07
CA ARG A 283 42.37 -21.01 -0.66
C ARG A 283 41.07 -20.26 -0.34
N GLU A 284 40.67 -19.33 -1.19
CA GLU A 284 39.43 -18.56 -1.02
C GLU A 284 38.21 -19.45 -1.21
N ALA A 285 38.22 -20.29 -2.25
CA ALA A 285 37.13 -21.24 -2.50
C ALA A 285 36.92 -22.22 -1.33
N PHE A 286 38.02 -22.67 -0.70
CA PHE A 286 38.00 -23.54 0.49
C PHE A 286 37.49 -22.79 1.72
N ARG A 287 37.99 -21.57 1.99
CA ARG A 287 37.55 -20.74 3.12
C ARG A 287 36.06 -20.42 3.04
N GLU A 288 35.51 -20.21 1.85
CA GLU A 288 34.07 -20.01 1.68
C GLU A 288 33.25 -21.25 2.10
N GLU A 289 33.72 -22.49 1.82
CA GLU A 289 33.07 -23.70 2.37
C GLU A 289 33.28 -23.83 3.89
N MET A 290 34.45 -23.42 4.41
CA MET A 290 34.68 -23.39 5.86
C MET A 290 33.71 -22.45 6.56
N VAL A 291 33.51 -21.24 6.02
CA VAL A 291 32.60 -20.23 6.57
C VAL A 291 31.16 -20.75 6.59
N ASP A 292 30.72 -21.41 5.52
CA ASP A 292 29.40 -22.06 5.49
C ASP A 292 29.25 -23.09 6.63
N GLU A 293 30.27 -23.93 6.83
CA GLU A 293 30.24 -24.94 7.90
C GLU A 293 30.34 -24.35 9.31
N ILE A 294 31.09 -23.26 9.49
CA ILE A 294 31.13 -22.52 10.76
C ILE A 294 29.74 -21.94 11.05
N PHE A 295 29.06 -21.35 10.07
CA PHE A 295 27.69 -20.89 10.24
C PHE A 295 26.71 -22.02 10.50
N ASN A 296 26.85 -23.19 9.85
CA ASN A 296 26.07 -24.39 10.17
C ASN A 296 26.21 -24.76 11.65
N TRP A 297 27.45 -24.76 12.17
CA TRP A 297 27.71 -25.07 13.58
C TRP A 297 27.10 -24.02 14.53
N ILE A 298 27.23 -22.73 14.23
CA ILE A 298 26.62 -21.65 15.04
C ILE A 298 25.09 -21.73 14.99
N ASN A 299 24.50 -22.07 13.84
CA ASN A 299 23.06 -22.27 13.67
C ASN A 299 22.56 -23.51 14.44
N GLN A 300 23.38 -24.56 14.54
CA GLN A 300 23.07 -25.71 15.38
C GLN A 300 23.12 -25.33 16.87
N LEU A 301 24.15 -24.58 17.30
CA LEU A 301 24.23 -24.06 18.67
C LEU A 301 23.01 -23.19 19.00
N SER A 302 22.56 -22.33 18.07
CA SER A 302 21.40 -21.46 18.31
C SER A 302 20.07 -22.21 18.48
N LYS A 303 19.90 -23.32 17.75
CA LYS A 303 18.70 -24.18 17.77
C LYS A 303 18.80 -25.33 18.77
N SER A 304 19.92 -25.41 19.49
CA SER A 304 20.22 -26.47 20.43
C SER A 304 19.33 -26.45 21.68
N PHE A 305 19.26 -27.59 22.36
CA PHE A 305 18.52 -27.70 23.62
C PHE A 305 19.07 -26.75 24.70
N ILE A 306 20.40 -26.63 24.82
CA ILE A 306 21.03 -25.76 25.82
C ILE A 306 20.73 -24.28 25.56
N ALA A 307 20.77 -23.81 24.32
CA ALA A 307 20.41 -22.45 23.99
C ALA A 307 18.92 -22.15 24.25
N ARG A 308 18.02 -23.14 24.11
CA ARG A 308 16.59 -22.95 24.44
C ARG A 308 16.33 -22.87 25.95
N VAL A 309 16.98 -23.71 26.75
CA VAL A 309 16.73 -23.78 28.21
C VAL A 309 17.46 -22.68 28.97
N GLU A 310 18.67 -22.31 28.55
CA GLU A 310 19.55 -21.40 29.29
C GLU A 310 19.64 -20.02 28.63
N ALA A 311 19.06 -19.01 29.29
CA ALA A 311 19.02 -17.65 28.77
C ALA A 311 20.41 -17.02 28.64
N ASP A 312 21.34 -17.35 29.53
CA ASP A 312 22.69 -16.79 29.52
C ASP A 312 23.50 -17.24 28.31
N ILE A 313 23.31 -18.48 27.84
CA ILE A 313 23.94 -18.97 26.60
C ILE A 313 23.45 -18.14 25.40
N ARG A 314 22.14 -17.88 25.29
CA ARG A 314 21.61 -17.00 24.23
C ARG A 314 22.18 -15.60 24.31
N ASN A 315 22.25 -15.04 25.52
CA ASN A 315 22.81 -13.70 25.75
C ASN A 315 24.29 -13.62 25.34
N THR A 316 25.09 -14.64 25.62
CA THR A 316 26.49 -14.71 25.20
C THR A 316 26.61 -14.77 23.67
N ILE A 317 25.75 -15.55 23.00
CA ILE A 317 25.74 -15.60 21.53
C ILE A 317 25.36 -14.21 20.98
N SER A 318 24.28 -13.58 21.47
CA SER A 318 23.88 -12.21 21.06
C SER A 318 25.00 -11.20 21.25
N LEU A 319 25.62 -11.18 22.42
CA LEU A 319 26.68 -10.23 22.74
C LEU A 319 27.91 -10.41 21.83
N SER A 320 28.27 -11.65 21.47
CA SER A 320 29.41 -11.93 20.60
C SER A 320 29.27 -11.29 19.22
N PHE A 321 28.04 -11.22 18.69
CA PHE A 321 27.72 -10.53 17.44
C PHE A 321 27.67 -9.00 17.60
N LEU A 322 27.16 -8.51 18.74
CA LEU A 322 26.96 -7.08 18.98
C LEU A 322 28.22 -6.32 19.40
N LEU A 323 29.29 -7.04 19.75
CA LEU A 323 30.59 -6.45 20.08
C LEU A 323 31.37 -5.98 18.83
N PRO A 324 32.29 -5.02 18.99
CA PRO A 324 33.16 -4.55 17.91
C PRO A 324 33.96 -5.68 17.25
N TYR A 325 34.08 -5.57 15.93
CA TYR A 325 34.95 -6.42 15.13
C TYR A 325 36.44 -6.12 15.39
N ASN A 326 37.25 -7.17 15.58
CA ASN A 326 38.71 -7.03 15.74
C ASN A 326 39.42 -7.50 14.48
N SER A 327 39.98 -6.56 13.70
CA SER A 327 40.62 -6.86 12.40
C SER A 327 41.83 -7.78 12.52
N GLY A 328 41.81 -8.88 11.76
CA GLY A 328 42.93 -9.80 11.51
C GLY A 328 43.52 -9.71 10.11
N CYS A 329 43.08 -8.76 9.28
CA CYS A 329 43.63 -8.45 7.96
C CYS A 329 44.60 -7.26 8.02
N MET A 330 45.56 -7.16 7.06
CA MET A 330 46.40 -5.96 6.94
C MET A 330 45.47 -4.78 6.64
N ASN A 331 45.52 -3.71 7.45
CA ASN A 331 44.58 -2.57 7.47
C ASN A 331 44.44 -1.77 6.16
N GLN A 332 44.01 -2.38 5.06
CA GLN A 332 43.58 -1.68 3.85
C GLN A 332 42.39 -2.41 3.25
N TRP A 333 41.19 -2.04 3.72
CA TRP A 333 39.97 -2.29 2.94
C TRP A 333 40.19 -1.61 1.59
N ILE A 334 40.12 -2.40 0.53
CA ILE A 334 40.28 -1.91 -0.84
C ILE A 334 39.01 -1.16 -1.20
N GLU A 335 39.12 0.07 -1.65
CA GLU A 335 37.99 0.76 -2.26
C GLU A 335 37.64 0.08 -3.58
N VAL A 336 36.62 -0.78 -3.54
CA VAL A 336 36.10 -1.45 -4.74
C VAL A 336 34.72 -0.93 -5.03
N HIS A 337 34.55 -0.39 -6.24
CA HIS A 337 33.27 0.12 -6.72
C HIS A 337 32.61 -0.85 -7.69
N ARG A 338 31.29 -0.97 -7.60
CA ARG A 338 30.42 -1.52 -8.64
C ARG A 338 29.30 -0.53 -8.89
N ASP A 339 29.12 -0.09 -10.13
CA ASP A 339 28.10 0.91 -10.50
C ASP A 339 28.14 2.16 -9.60
N LYS A 340 29.36 2.63 -9.29
CA LYS A 340 29.68 3.74 -8.36
C LYS A 340 29.43 3.46 -6.88
N ILE A 341 28.89 2.29 -6.50
CA ILE A 341 28.66 1.91 -5.10
C ILE A 341 29.94 1.34 -4.50
N LEU A 342 30.39 1.90 -3.38
CA LEU A 342 31.51 1.37 -2.63
C LEU A 342 31.09 0.07 -1.93
N ILE A 343 31.68 -1.04 -2.32
CA ILE A 343 31.37 -2.36 -1.76
C ILE A 343 32.07 -2.55 -0.40
N ASN A 344 33.20 -1.87 -0.16
CA ASN A 344 34.01 -1.99 1.06
C ASN A 344 34.08 -0.66 1.83
N PRO A 345 33.09 -0.32 2.67
CA PRO A 345 32.98 1.00 3.28
C PRO A 345 33.93 1.18 4.48
N ARG A 346 34.93 2.07 4.41
CA ARG A 346 35.70 2.46 5.61
C ARG A 346 34.77 3.20 6.57
N ASN A 347 34.38 2.55 7.67
CA ASN A 347 33.33 2.94 8.63
C ASN A 347 31.92 2.91 8.01
N ILE A 348 31.10 1.95 8.44
CA ILE A 348 29.72 1.80 7.95
C ILE A 348 28.83 2.93 8.47
N ARG A 349 29.12 3.42 9.70
CA ARG A 349 28.45 4.56 10.35
C ARG A 349 29.00 5.92 9.87
N LEU A 350 28.78 6.27 8.60
CA LEU A 350 29.17 7.60 8.07
C LEU A 350 28.10 8.66 8.38
N ALA A 351 28.51 9.68 9.16
CA ALA A 351 27.75 10.78 9.78
C ALA A 351 26.63 11.47 8.94
N ASN A 352 25.59 11.87 9.68
CA ASN A 352 24.40 12.66 9.35
C ASN A 352 24.43 13.47 8.05
N ILE A 353 23.58 13.07 7.10
CA ILE A 353 23.44 13.68 5.78
C ILE A 353 22.48 14.89 5.79
N THR A 354 21.81 15.14 6.92
CA THR A 354 20.70 16.10 7.00
C THR A 354 21.05 17.39 7.74
N GLY A 355 22.27 17.53 8.30
CA GLY A 355 22.63 18.66 9.17
C GLY A 355 21.75 18.78 10.43
N ARG A 356 20.90 17.77 10.70
CA ARG A 356 19.95 17.73 11.80
C ARG A 356 20.64 17.14 13.04
N LEU A 357 20.31 17.68 14.22
CA LEU A 357 20.66 17.02 15.49
C LEU A 357 19.87 15.71 15.58
N VAL A 358 20.55 14.58 15.48
CA VAL A 358 19.98 13.26 15.78
C VAL A 358 19.89 13.12 17.30
N LYS A 359 18.72 12.71 17.80
CA LYS A 359 18.53 12.44 19.24
C LYS A 359 19.26 11.14 19.60
N PRO A 360 19.89 11.03 20.77
CA PRO A 360 20.50 9.77 21.19
C PRO A 360 19.45 8.67 21.37
N TRP A 361 19.87 7.41 21.27
CA TRP A 361 19.02 6.26 21.51
C TRP A 361 18.62 6.18 22.98
N ASP A 362 17.31 5.99 23.22
CA ASP A 362 16.72 5.72 24.54
C ASP A 362 16.98 4.26 24.97
N ILE A 363 18.27 3.91 25.06
CA ILE A 363 18.76 2.59 25.45
C ILE A 363 19.56 2.75 26.74
N PRO A 364 19.40 1.85 27.75
CA PRO A 364 20.15 1.93 28.98
C PRO A 364 21.67 1.99 28.76
N ASP A 365 22.37 2.93 29.41
CA ASP A 365 23.82 3.11 29.27
C ASP A 365 24.62 1.85 29.59
N ARG A 366 24.15 1.04 30.55
CA ARG A 366 24.76 -0.26 30.86
C ARG A 366 24.80 -1.19 29.64
N LEU A 367 23.72 -1.22 28.85
CA LEU A 367 23.64 -2.05 27.65
C LEU A 367 24.53 -1.49 26.54
N LYS A 368 24.57 -0.15 26.39
CA LYS A 368 25.51 0.53 25.48
C LYS A 368 26.96 0.17 25.81
N GLN A 369 27.33 0.24 27.10
CA GLN A 369 28.68 -0.13 27.58
C GLN A 369 29.00 -1.61 27.35
N GLU A 370 28.06 -2.52 27.63
CA GLU A 370 28.23 -3.95 27.42
C GLU A 370 28.50 -4.28 25.95
N CYS A 371 27.80 -3.62 25.03
CA CYS A 371 27.98 -3.79 23.58
C CYS A 371 29.08 -2.89 22.99
N ARG A 372 29.75 -2.05 23.81
CA ARG A 372 30.69 -1.00 23.38
C ARG A 372 30.12 -0.10 22.27
N TYR A 373 28.84 0.21 22.39
CA TYR A 373 28.09 1.05 21.47
C TYR A 373 28.14 2.50 21.92
N THR A 374 28.33 3.43 20.97
CA THR A 374 28.17 4.87 21.21
C THR A 374 27.26 5.46 20.15
N ASP A 375 26.32 6.30 20.58
CA ASP A 375 25.44 7.05 19.70
C ASP A 375 25.86 8.52 19.54
N ASP A 376 26.94 8.95 20.19
CA ASP A 376 27.45 10.32 20.11
C ASP A 376 28.05 10.62 18.73
N PRO A 377 27.49 11.58 17.96
CA PRO A 377 28.02 11.98 16.67
C PRO A 377 29.49 12.45 16.74
N LYS A 378 29.94 13.00 17.88
CA LYS A 378 31.33 13.48 18.07
C LYS A 378 32.32 12.34 18.30
N ALA A 379 31.83 11.19 18.79
CA ALA A 379 32.63 9.99 19.00
C ALA A 379 32.63 9.07 17.75
N SER A 380 31.96 9.45 16.66
CA SER A 380 31.79 8.63 15.46
C SER A 380 33.10 8.28 14.75
N GLU A 381 34.12 9.14 14.81
CA GLU A 381 35.46 8.85 14.23
C GLU A 381 36.22 7.74 14.98
N LEU A 382 35.85 7.46 16.24
CA LEU A 382 36.45 6.42 17.09
C LEU A 382 35.57 5.17 17.19
N TYR A 383 34.36 5.21 16.61
CA TYR A 383 33.43 4.09 16.64
C TYR A 383 33.91 2.96 15.73
N GLN A 384 33.92 1.73 16.26
CA GLN A 384 34.19 0.52 15.50
C GLN A 384 32.88 -0.22 15.28
N ASP A 385 32.56 -0.52 14.02
CA ASP A 385 31.37 -1.28 13.66
C ASP A 385 31.37 -2.66 14.35
N SER A 386 30.19 -3.10 14.76
CA SER A 386 30.03 -4.42 15.37
C SER A 386 30.18 -5.53 14.34
N ARG A 387 30.45 -6.75 14.81
CA ARG A 387 30.46 -7.93 13.94
C ARG A 387 29.11 -8.11 13.23
N PHE A 388 28.01 -7.83 13.93
CA PHE A 388 26.66 -7.84 13.37
C PHE A 388 26.53 -6.86 12.19
N GLN A 389 26.92 -5.60 12.35
CA GLN A 389 26.86 -4.59 11.29
C GLN A 389 27.71 -4.95 10.06
N CYS A 390 28.90 -5.52 10.28
CA CYS A 390 29.73 -6.05 9.20
C CYS A 390 29.03 -7.18 8.44
N LEU A 391 28.47 -8.17 9.16
CA LEU A 391 27.77 -9.31 8.54
C LEU A 391 26.54 -8.88 7.76
N LEU A 392 25.76 -7.92 8.27
CA LEU A 392 24.62 -7.34 7.55
C LEU A 392 25.04 -6.68 6.23
N SER A 393 26.12 -5.90 6.27
CA SER A 393 26.65 -5.22 5.07
C SER A 393 27.27 -6.19 4.07
N PHE A 394 27.74 -7.34 4.54
CA PHE A 394 28.34 -8.39 3.73
C PHE A 394 27.35 -9.48 3.28
N ASP A 395 26.08 -9.40 3.68
CA ASP A 395 25.05 -10.41 3.38
C ASP A 395 25.01 -10.81 1.89
N VAL A 396 25.05 -9.82 0.99
CA VAL A 396 25.02 -10.01 -0.48
C VAL A 396 26.25 -10.73 -1.06
N ARG A 397 27.32 -10.90 -0.26
CA ARG A 397 28.56 -11.55 -0.66
C ARG A 397 28.50 -13.06 -0.46
N PHE A 398 27.74 -13.52 0.54
CA PHE A 398 27.60 -14.93 0.87
C PHE A 398 26.78 -15.69 -0.19
N CYS A 399 27.01 -17.00 -0.29
CA CYS A 399 26.17 -17.87 -1.12
C CYS A 399 24.81 -18.12 -0.45
N ARG A 400 23.86 -18.62 -1.24
CA ARG A 400 22.48 -18.91 -0.82
C ARG A 400 22.39 -19.71 0.49
N ALA A 401 23.13 -20.82 0.59
CA ALA A 401 23.07 -21.68 1.79
C ALA A 401 23.54 -20.95 3.05
N THR A 402 24.65 -20.23 2.96
CA THR A 402 25.21 -19.46 4.07
C THR A 402 24.28 -18.31 4.49
N ARG A 403 23.65 -17.60 3.53
CA ARG A 403 22.65 -16.56 3.83
C ARG A 403 21.48 -17.12 4.64
N ILE A 404 20.93 -18.25 4.20
CA ILE A 404 19.81 -18.92 4.91
C ILE A 404 20.20 -19.26 6.35
N ASN A 405 21.40 -19.83 6.55
CA ASN A 405 21.90 -20.15 7.89
C ASN A 405 22.10 -18.91 8.76
N LEU A 406 22.67 -17.86 8.19
CA LEU A 406 22.89 -16.59 8.88
C LEU A 406 21.55 -15.95 9.30
N HIS A 407 20.55 -15.95 8.42
CA HIS A 407 19.22 -15.42 8.73
C HIS A 407 18.48 -16.26 9.78
N ASP A 408 18.68 -17.59 9.77
CA ASP A 408 18.14 -18.49 10.80
C ASP A 408 18.74 -18.24 12.19
N ILE A 409 19.97 -17.72 12.26
CA ILE A 409 20.60 -17.29 13.53
C ILE A 409 19.99 -15.96 14.00
N TYR A 410 19.72 -15.03 13.08
CA TYR A 410 19.27 -13.67 13.41
C TYR A 410 17.95 -13.60 14.17
N ILE A 411 16.94 -14.36 13.75
CA ILE A 411 15.57 -14.20 14.28
C ILE A 411 15.45 -14.71 15.74
N PRO A 412 15.80 -15.98 16.07
CA PRO A 412 15.54 -16.52 17.40
C PRO A 412 16.47 -15.96 18.48
N ILE A 413 17.71 -15.62 18.12
CA ILE A 413 18.75 -15.22 19.09
C ILE A 413 18.85 -13.70 19.23
N PHE A 414 18.59 -12.92 18.17
CA PHE A 414 18.88 -11.47 18.19
C PHE A 414 17.60 -10.65 18.22
N ALA A 415 16.72 -10.81 17.23
CA ALA A 415 15.55 -9.96 17.08
C ALA A 415 14.56 -10.05 18.26
N LYS A 416 14.45 -11.23 18.87
CA LYS A 416 13.50 -11.51 19.96
C LYS A 416 14.18 -11.81 21.30
N ASN A 417 15.46 -11.48 21.46
CA ASN A 417 16.13 -11.56 22.77
C ASN A 417 15.70 -10.35 23.64
N PRO A 418 15.03 -10.56 24.78
CA PRO A 418 14.52 -9.46 25.62
C PRO A 418 15.60 -8.50 26.15
N LYS A 419 16.86 -8.95 26.24
CA LYS A 419 17.96 -8.13 26.72
C LYS A 419 18.56 -7.25 25.63
N PHE A 420 18.66 -7.76 24.40
CA PHE A 420 19.46 -7.16 23.34
C PHE A 420 18.66 -6.66 22.13
N SER A 421 17.35 -6.93 22.05
CA SER A 421 16.50 -6.56 20.90
C SER A 421 16.62 -5.08 20.54
N THR A 422 16.58 -4.17 21.53
CA THR A 422 16.71 -2.73 21.32
C THR A 422 18.08 -2.32 20.76
N MET A 423 19.16 -3.01 21.17
CA MET A 423 20.51 -2.78 20.62
C MET A 423 20.63 -3.30 19.18
N VAL A 424 20.01 -4.44 18.87
CA VAL A 424 19.96 -4.99 17.51
C VAL A 424 19.27 -4.01 16.57
N VAL A 425 18.16 -3.40 17.00
CA VAL A 425 17.46 -2.35 16.24
C VAL A 425 18.37 -1.15 15.97
N ALA A 426 19.05 -0.63 17.01
CA ALA A 426 19.92 0.52 16.86
C ALA A 426 21.07 0.25 15.87
N GLN A 427 21.77 -0.87 16.03
CA GLN A 427 22.87 -1.26 15.15
C GLN A 427 22.41 -1.60 13.72
N PHE A 428 21.21 -2.18 13.55
CA PHE A 428 20.60 -2.43 12.23
C PHE A 428 20.27 -1.10 11.52
N LEU A 429 19.69 -0.14 12.24
CA LEU A 429 19.31 1.16 11.67
C LEU A 429 20.51 2.05 11.34
N ASP A 430 21.61 1.95 12.08
CA ASP A 430 22.87 2.62 11.75
C ASP A 430 23.39 2.29 10.33
N VAL A 431 23.08 1.08 9.83
CA VAL A 431 23.57 0.58 8.54
C VAL A 431 22.44 0.40 7.52
N TYR A 432 21.21 0.80 7.84
CA TYR A 432 20.01 0.53 7.03
C TYR A 432 20.11 1.08 5.61
N ASP A 433 20.61 2.31 5.43
CA ASP A 433 20.77 2.90 4.09
C ASP A 433 21.78 2.13 3.23
N THR A 434 22.82 1.54 3.84
CA THR A 434 23.82 0.70 3.17
C THR A 434 23.19 -0.61 2.71
N ILE A 435 22.41 -1.26 3.58
CA ILE A 435 21.70 -2.49 3.23
C ILE A 435 20.64 -2.19 2.17
N PHE A 436 19.90 -1.08 2.30
CA PHE A 436 18.90 -0.67 1.32
C PHE A 436 19.51 -0.39 -0.06
N THR A 437 20.66 0.30 -0.11
CA THR A 437 21.41 0.50 -1.36
C THR A 437 21.80 -0.83 -1.99
N SER A 438 22.32 -1.75 -1.17
CA SER A 438 22.72 -3.08 -1.62
C SER A 438 21.52 -3.89 -2.12
N PHE A 439 20.40 -3.85 -1.40
CA PHE A 439 19.15 -4.51 -1.77
C PHE A 439 18.59 -3.98 -3.10
N LEU A 440 18.62 -2.67 -3.31
CA LEU A 440 18.12 -2.05 -4.54
C LEU A 440 19.00 -2.36 -5.75
N MET A 441 20.32 -2.25 -5.60
CA MET A 441 21.24 -2.11 -6.73
C MET A 441 22.22 -3.28 -6.90
N ILE A 442 22.50 -4.05 -5.85
CA ILE A 442 23.59 -5.04 -5.82
C ILE A 442 23.09 -6.48 -5.68
N ASP A 443 22.07 -6.70 -4.84
CA ASP A 443 21.63 -8.05 -4.46
C ASP A 443 21.09 -8.85 -5.65
N ARG A 444 21.69 -10.02 -5.86
CA ARG A 444 21.35 -10.97 -6.93
C ARG A 444 20.12 -11.80 -6.58
N GLU A 445 19.83 -11.96 -5.29
CA GLU A 445 18.76 -12.82 -4.78
C GLU A 445 17.90 -12.02 -3.79
N PRO A 446 17.12 -11.03 -4.26
CA PRO A 446 16.37 -10.12 -3.39
C PRO A 446 15.34 -10.82 -2.50
N GLU A 447 14.87 -12.02 -2.87
CA GLU A 447 13.98 -12.84 -2.04
C GLU A 447 14.66 -13.35 -0.76
N LEU A 448 15.99 -13.39 -0.73
CA LEU A 448 16.82 -13.75 0.42
C LEU A 448 17.50 -12.53 1.05
N SER A 449 17.07 -11.31 0.70
CA SER A 449 17.68 -10.12 1.29
C SER A 449 17.47 -10.08 2.81
N VAL A 450 18.56 -9.85 3.55
CA VAL A 450 18.53 -9.69 5.00
C VAL A 450 17.60 -8.55 5.45
N MET A 451 17.42 -7.53 4.61
CA MET A 451 16.62 -6.34 4.93
C MET A 451 15.15 -6.72 5.21
N PRO A 452 14.37 -7.27 4.24
CA PRO A 452 13.02 -7.74 4.50
C PRO A 452 12.86 -8.71 5.66
N ILE A 453 13.83 -9.61 5.80
CA ILE A 453 13.79 -10.66 6.82
C ILE A 453 13.92 -10.06 8.21
N LEU A 454 14.87 -9.14 8.42
CA LEU A 454 15.07 -8.52 9.72
C LEU A 454 14.06 -7.41 10.00
N SER A 455 13.75 -6.55 9.04
CA SER A 455 12.82 -5.43 9.26
C SER A 455 11.45 -5.92 9.71
N THR A 456 10.90 -6.95 9.05
CA THR A 456 9.62 -7.59 9.42
C THR A 456 9.64 -8.17 10.83
N GLN A 457 10.80 -8.55 11.36
CA GLN A 457 10.91 -9.10 12.71
C GLN A 457 11.19 -8.02 13.76
N LEU A 458 12.04 -7.05 13.44
CA LEU A 458 12.49 -5.99 14.35
C LEU A 458 11.46 -4.87 14.50
N PHE A 459 10.80 -4.47 13.41
CA PHE A 459 9.80 -3.38 13.38
C PHE A 459 8.39 -3.85 13.71
N SER A 460 8.28 -5.06 14.26
CA SER A 460 7.01 -5.70 14.61
C SER A 460 6.74 -5.65 16.11
N CYS A 461 7.51 -4.87 16.87
CA CYS A 461 7.54 -4.89 18.32
C CYS A 461 7.33 -3.46 18.80
N ALA A 462 6.27 -3.21 19.57
CA ALA A 462 5.91 -1.89 20.06
C ALA A 462 7.08 -1.21 20.80
N THR A 463 7.84 -1.96 21.60
CA THR A 463 9.03 -1.43 22.29
C THR A 463 10.07 -0.89 21.31
N ASN A 464 10.33 -1.63 20.23
CA ASN A 464 11.28 -1.22 19.19
C ASN A 464 10.74 -0.02 18.39
N ASP A 465 9.46 -0.02 18.05
CA ASP A 465 8.85 1.05 17.25
C ASP A 465 8.89 2.39 17.99
N ILE A 466 8.62 2.39 19.30
CA ILE A 466 8.78 3.57 20.17
C ILE A 466 10.22 4.08 20.13
N LEU A 467 11.20 3.17 20.24
CA LEU A 467 12.62 3.51 20.23
C LEU A 467 13.04 4.16 18.90
N ILE A 468 12.60 3.60 17.77
CA ILE A 468 12.89 4.10 16.42
C ILE A 468 12.29 5.50 16.22
N LEU A 469 11.04 5.70 16.66
CA LEU A 469 10.35 6.98 16.57
C LEU A 469 11.06 8.07 17.35
N ARG A 470 11.44 7.80 18.61
CA ARG A 470 12.13 8.78 19.48
C ARG A 470 13.51 9.18 18.95
N HIS A 471 14.21 8.27 18.27
CA HIS A 471 15.51 8.56 17.64
C HIS A 471 15.38 9.32 16.30
N GLN A 472 14.18 9.39 15.70
CA GLN A 472 13.86 10.08 14.43
C GLN A 472 14.41 9.44 13.13
N ASN A 473 14.84 8.17 13.13
CA ASN A 473 15.36 7.50 11.92
C ASN A 473 14.36 7.41 10.76
N ILE A 474 13.06 7.45 11.05
CA ILE A 474 12.02 7.41 10.01
C ILE A 474 12.23 8.53 8.98
N THR A 475 12.71 9.69 9.42
CA THR A 475 13.03 10.80 8.50
C THR A 475 14.11 10.38 7.50
N ASP A 476 15.17 9.72 7.95
CA ASP A 476 16.27 9.28 7.10
C ASP A 476 15.83 8.18 6.13
N ILE A 477 14.98 7.25 6.58
CA ILE A 477 14.39 6.19 5.76
C ILE A 477 13.55 6.81 4.63
N ILE A 478 12.63 7.72 4.94
CA ILE A 478 11.78 8.40 3.93
C ILE A 478 12.66 9.25 2.99
N THR A 479 13.68 9.92 3.52
CA THR A 479 14.65 10.70 2.72
C THR A 479 15.36 9.82 1.70
N SER A 480 15.78 8.61 2.10
CA SER A 480 16.47 7.67 1.22
C SER A 480 15.58 7.21 0.06
N ILE A 481 14.33 6.85 0.36
CA ILE A 481 13.35 6.47 -0.67
C ILE A 481 13.06 7.65 -1.61
N TYR A 482 12.83 8.85 -1.06
CA TYR A 482 12.61 10.06 -1.84
C TYR A 482 13.76 10.30 -2.82
N ARG A 483 15.01 10.23 -2.36
CA ARG A 483 16.20 10.40 -3.19
C ARG A 483 16.32 9.31 -4.25
N TYR A 484 16.04 8.06 -3.89
CA TYR A 484 16.08 6.96 -4.85
C TYR A 484 15.03 7.15 -5.95
N LEU A 485 13.79 7.50 -5.60
CA LEU A 485 12.70 7.71 -6.55
C LEU A 485 12.85 8.98 -7.38
N SER A 486 13.55 10.00 -6.90
CA SER A 486 13.77 11.25 -7.64
C SER A 486 15.06 11.25 -8.46
N MET A 487 16.13 10.64 -7.96
CA MET A 487 17.49 10.74 -8.52
C MET A 487 18.07 9.38 -8.96
N GLY A 488 17.45 8.26 -8.60
CA GLY A 488 18.02 6.92 -8.79
C GLY A 488 19.18 6.59 -7.83
N LEU A 489 19.40 7.41 -6.80
CA LEU A 489 20.49 7.28 -5.83
C LEU A 489 19.94 7.31 -4.41
N THR A 490 20.44 6.42 -3.55
CA THR A 490 20.16 6.43 -2.11
C THR A 490 21.00 7.48 -1.37
N THR A 491 20.70 7.71 -0.09
CA THR A 491 21.35 8.74 0.73
C THR A 491 22.87 8.58 0.79
N ASN A 492 23.37 7.36 0.96
CA ASN A 492 24.80 7.02 0.99
C ASN A 492 25.52 7.33 -0.32
N MET A 493 24.85 7.19 -1.46
CA MET A 493 25.42 7.46 -2.78
C MET A 493 25.55 8.95 -3.10
N CYS A 494 24.77 9.79 -2.43
CA CYS A 494 24.78 11.24 -2.64
C CYS A 494 25.94 11.96 -1.92
N LYS A 495 26.76 11.27 -1.12
CA LYS A 495 27.81 11.84 -0.23
C LYS A 495 28.95 12.64 -0.92
N GLY A 496 28.85 12.95 -2.21
CA GLY A 496 29.78 13.81 -2.95
C GLY A 496 29.14 14.70 -4.03
N TYR A 497 27.81 14.72 -4.15
CA TYR A 497 27.10 15.54 -5.14
C TYR A 497 26.46 16.76 -4.47
N GLN A 498 26.64 17.94 -5.05
CA GLN A 498 25.83 19.11 -4.69
C GLN A 498 24.38 18.81 -5.05
N ILE A 499 23.54 18.58 -4.05
CA ILE A 499 22.12 18.35 -4.23
C ILE A 499 21.51 19.68 -4.68
N PRO A 500 20.80 19.74 -5.82
CA PRO A 500 20.00 20.91 -6.14
C PRO A 500 18.98 21.11 -5.03
N ASP A 501 18.96 22.29 -4.40
CA ASP A 501 18.02 22.65 -3.33
C ASP A 501 16.54 22.70 -3.80
N ASN A 502 16.31 22.33 -5.07
CA ASN A 502 14.99 22.23 -5.65
C ASN A 502 14.31 20.94 -5.17
N ARG A 503 13.48 21.06 -4.12
CA ARG A 503 12.42 20.10 -3.74
C ARG A 503 11.33 19.90 -4.83
N ASN A 504 11.64 20.31 -6.05
CA ASN A 504 10.87 20.20 -7.29
C ASN A 504 11.47 19.10 -8.19
N SER A 505 12.03 18.07 -7.56
CA SER A 505 12.62 16.95 -8.28
C SER A 505 11.52 16.08 -8.88
N SER A 506 11.70 15.70 -10.13
CA SER A 506 10.80 14.87 -10.91
C SER A 506 11.11 13.39 -10.70
N LEU A 507 10.20 12.51 -11.13
CA LEU A 507 10.27 11.08 -10.82
C LEU A 507 11.26 10.38 -11.76
N CYS A 508 12.21 9.62 -11.18
CA CYS A 508 13.15 8.78 -11.91
C CYS A 508 12.46 7.47 -12.32
N PHE A 509 12.12 7.36 -13.60
CA PHE A 509 11.32 6.24 -14.09
C PHE A 509 12.03 4.87 -13.99
N ASN A 510 13.35 4.85 -14.18
CA ASN A 510 14.15 3.63 -14.01
C ASN A 510 14.16 3.14 -12.55
N ALA A 511 14.25 4.06 -11.59
CA ALA A 511 14.17 3.73 -10.16
C ALA A 511 12.77 3.21 -9.79
N LEU A 512 11.73 3.81 -10.36
CA LEU A 512 10.34 3.41 -10.14
C LEU A 512 10.05 1.99 -10.63
N LYS A 513 10.59 1.60 -11.80
CA LYS A 513 10.45 0.25 -12.36
C LYS A 513 10.98 -0.84 -11.42
N ASN A 514 11.99 -0.52 -10.62
CA ASN A 514 12.52 -1.43 -9.60
C ASN A 514 11.59 -1.48 -8.39
N ARG A 515 10.64 -2.42 -8.35
CA ARG A 515 9.61 -2.52 -7.29
C ARG A 515 10.16 -2.75 -5.87
N LYS A 516 11.46 -3.03 -5.70
CA LYS A 516 12.09 -3.28 -4.39
C LYS A 516 11.96 -2.10 -3.42
N TRP A 517 11.90 -0.86 -3.90
CA TRP A 517 11.72 0.33 -3.04
C TRP A 517 10.43 0.28 -2.22
N ALA A 518 9.38 -0.38 -2.73
CA ALA A 518 8.08 -0.50 -2.07
C ALA A 518 8.17 -1.26 -0.74
N HIS A 519 9.19 -2.11 -0.57
CA HIS A 519 9.39 -2.86 0.67
C HIS A 519 9.66 -1.94 1.86
N VAL A 520 10.33 -0.81 1.65
CA VAL A 520 10.58 0.15 2.73
C VAL A 520 9.29 0.81 3.23
N LEU A 521 8.29 0.99 2.37
CA LEU A 521 7.00 1.50 2.82
C LEU A 521 6.24 0.48 3.69
N LEU A 522 6.47 -0.81 3.48
CA LEU A 522 5.98 -1.86 4.36
C LEU A 522 6.69 -1.80 5.72
N ASP A 523 8.01 -1.64 5.74
CA ASP A 523 8.79 -1.42 6.97
C ASP A 523 8.24 -0.23 7.78
N LEU A 524 8.01 0.91 7.11
CA LEU A 524 7.42 2.10 7.73
C LEU A 524 6.02 1.82 8.27
N THR A 525 5.21 1.03 7.56
CA THR A 525 3.87 0.65 8.01
C THR A 525 3.92 -0.12 9.34
N TYR A 526 4.86 -1.07 9.47
CA TYR A 526 5.02 -1.80 10.73
C TYR A 526 5.38 -0.86 11.89
N ILE A 527 6.35 0.05 11.68
CA ILE A 527 6.79 1.01 12.70
C ILE A 527 5.65 1.93 13.17
N ILE A 528 4.80 2.43 12.26
CA ILE A 528 3.77 3.41 12.64
C ILE A 528 2.52 2.76 13.25
N THR A 529 2.14 1.55 12.83
CA THR A 529 0.83 0.97 13.19
C THR A 529 0.82 0.28 14.56
N ARG A 530 1.98 -0.20 15.04
CA ARG A 530 2.09 -0.97 16.30
C ARG A 530 2.33 -0.12 17.56
N ASN A 531 2.29 1.21 17.46
CA ASN A 531 2.54 2.06 18.61
C ASN A 531 1.31 2.20 19.53
N PRO A 532 1.43 1.86 20.84
CA PRO A 532 0.34 1.96 21.81
C PRO A 532 0.18 3.36 22.43
N GLU A 533 1.20 4.22 22.39
CA GLU A 533 1.25 5.46 23.16
C GLU A 533 0.99 6.69 22.27
N ALA A 534 -0.02 7.49 22.62
CA ALA A 534 -0.38 8.70 21.90
C ALA A 534 0.77 9.73 21.80
N ASP A 535 1.65 9.81 22.81
CA ASP A 535 2.77 10.76 22.82
C ASP A 535 3.81 10.47 21.73
N ASN A 536 4.03 9.19 21.41
CA ASN A 536 4.97 8.81 20.35
C ASN A 536 4.40 9.07 18.95
N ILE A 537 3.07 9.15 18.82
CA ILE A 537 2.41 9.52 17.56
C ILE A 537 2.82 10.94 17.15
N PHE A 538 2.90 11.90 18.08
CA PHE A 538 3.38 13.26 17.76
C PHE A 538 4.80 13.28 17.18
N THR A 539 5.68 12.41 17.70
CA THR A 539 7.06 12.29 17.21
C THR A 539 7.10 11.74 15.77
N MET A 540 6.21 10.79 15.44
CA MET A 540 6.07 10.27 14.07
C MET A 540 5.81 11.40 13.07
N PHE A 541 4.91 12.32 13.40
CA PHE A 541 4.53 13.39 12.50
C PHE A 541 5.63 14.45 12.30
N GLU A 542 6.74 14.42 13.05
CA GLU A 542 7.91 15.26 12.74
C GLU A 542 8.51 14.96 11.34
N CYS A 543 8.29 13.75 10.79
CA CYS A 543 8.69 13.40 9.43
C CYS A 543 7.59 13.67 8.38
N PHE A 544 6.41 14.14 8.78
CA PHE A 544 5.29 14.40 7.87
C PHE A 544 5.63 15.32 6.69
N PRO A 545 6.45 16.39 6.85
CA PRO A 545 6.93 17.20 5.73
C PRO A 545 7.60 16.42 4.61
N ILE A 546 8.53 15.53 4.95
CA ILE A 546 9.27 14.76 3.95
C ILE A 546 8.40 13.66 3.35
N TYR A 547 7.43 13.16 4.11
CA TYR A 547 6.39 12.27 3.58
C TYR A 547 5.52 12.99 2.53
N VAL A 548 5.10 14.23 2.80
CA VAL A 548 4.37 15.06 1.83
C VAL A 548 5.21 15.34 0.58
N ASP A 549 6.53 15.57 0.72
CA ASP A 549 7.45 15.69 -0.42
C ASP A 549 7.58 14.37 -1.22
N LEU A 550 7.50 13.20 -0.57
CA LEU A 550 7.46 11.90 -1.25
C LEU A 550 6.16 11.72 -2.06
N LEU A 551 4.99 12.04 -1.48
CA LEU A 551 3.69 11.98 -2.17
C LEU A 551 3.69 12.89 -3.40
N ALA A 552 4.29 14.08 -3.28
CA ALA A 552 4.38 15.07 -4.36
C ALA A 552 5.09 14.56 -5.63
N LEU A 553 5.99 13.56 -5.54
CA LEU A 553 6.67 13.00 -6.71
C LEU A 553 5.69 12.40 -7.73
N PHE A 554 4.58 11.84 -7.23
CA PHE A 554 3.55 11.12 -7.97
C PHE A 554 2.31 11.96 -8.29
N GLN A 555 2.19 13.15 -7.69
CA GLN A 555 1.02 14.01 -7.82
C GLN A 555 0.79 14.42 -9.28
N GLY A 556 -0.35 14.00 -9.84
CA GLY A 556 -0.77 14.31 -11.20
C GLY A 556 0.04 13.61 -12.29
N LYS A 557 0.54 12.38 -12.03
CA LYS A 557 1.35 11.60 -12.98
C LYS A 557 0.95 10.11 -13.04
N PRO A 558 0.99 9.45 -14.20
CA PRO A 558 1.27 10.01 -15.52
C PRO A 558 0.04 10.75 -16.05
N THR A 559 0.20 11.50 -17.14
CA THR A 559 -0.90 12.21 -17.79
C THR A 559 -1.28 11.61 -19.14
N PHE A 560 -2.45 11.99 -19.62
CA PHE A 560 -2.95 11.66 -20.95
C PHE A 560 -3.89 12.77 -21.45
N GLU A 561 -4.04 12.85 -22.77
CA GLU A 561 -4.90 13.81 -23.48
C GLU A 561 -5.85 13.04 -24.41
N ARG A 562 -7.00 13.63 -24.73
CA ARG A 562 -8.02 12.94 -25.53
C ARG A 562 -7.67 12.93 -27.02
N GLU A 563 -7.66 11.76 -27.61
CA GLU A 563 -7.48 11.60 -29.05
C GLU A 563 -8.85 11.66 -29.77
N ALA A 564 -9.24 12.86 -30.22
CA ALA A 564 -10.56 13.06 -30.82
C ALA A 564 -10.64 12.60 -32.28
N GLU A 565 -9.54 12.66 -33.05
CA GLU A 565 -9.57 12.43 -34.50
C GLU A 565 -8.96 11.09 -34.94
N LYS A 566 -7.81 10.72 -34.38
CA LYS A 566 -7.02 9.54 -34.79
C LYS A 566 -6.94 8.52 -33.67
N HIS A 567 -6.78 7.24 -34.04
CA HIS A 567 -6.51 6.20 -33.06
C HIS A 567 -5.02 6.21 -32.67
N VAL A 568 -4.74 5.98 -31.39
CA VAL A 568 -3.37 5.74 -30.91
C VAL A 568 -2.90 4.40 -31.47
N GLU A 569 -1.83 4.41 -32.28
CA GLU A 569 -1.28 3.19 -32.89
C GLU A 569 -0.49 2.33 -31.90
N TYR A 570 0.21 2.96 -30.95
CA TYR A 570 1.05 2.30 -29.96
C TYR A 570 0.76 2.84 -28.55
N GLU A 571 0.29 1.96 -27.68
CA GLU A 571 -0.04 2.29 -26.30
C GLU A 571 1.11 1.91 -25.35
N SER A 572 1.51 2.81 -24.45
CA SER A 572 2.44 2.45 -23.39
C SER A 572 1.73 1.68 -22.28
N GLN A 573 2.31 0.55 -21.86
CA GLN A 573 1.83 -0.23 -20.70
C GLN A 573 2.47 0.20 -19.37
N ASP A 574 3.30 1.25 -19.40
CA ASP A 574 4.05 1.73 -18.24
C ASP A 574 3.15 2.29 -17.12
N TYR A 575 1.88 2.63 -17.40
CA TYR A 575 0.91 3.08 -16.39
C TYR A 575 0.77 2.10 -15.22
N THR A 576 0.95 0.80 -15.47
CA THR A 576 0.89 -0.24 -14.43
C THR A 576 1.93 -0.03 -13.35
N VAL A 577 3.10 0.53 -13.70
CA VAL A 577 4.16 0.85 -12.73
C VAL A 577 3.70 1.95 -11.78
N PHE A 578 3.03 2.99 -12.30
CA PHE A 578 2.50 4.10 -11.49
C PHE A 578 1.34 3.67 -10.60
N PHE A 579 0.37 2.91 -11.11
CA PHE A 579 -0.74 2.41 -10.32
C PHE A 579 -0.26 1.51 -9.17
N ASN A 580 0.72 0.63 -9.42
CA ASN A 580 1.32 -0.18 -8.36
C ASN A 580 2.03 0.69 -7.32
N ALA A 581 2.81 1.70 -7.76
CA ALA A 581 3.52 2.60 -6.86
C ALA A 581 2.58 3.41 -5.95
N VAL A 582 1.57 4.04 -6.55
CA VAL A 582 0.58 4.84 -5.82
C VAL A 582 -0.27 3.96 -4.93
N SER A 583 -0.61 2.73 -5.33
CA SER A 583 -1.31 1.79 -4.45
C SER A 583 -0.53 1.54 -3.16
N VAL A 584 0.77 1.23 -3.23
CA VAL A 584 1.59 0.99 -2.01
C VAL A 584 1.65 2.24 -1.13
N ILE A 585 1.84 3.42 -1.75
CA ILE A 585 1.89 4.70 -1.04
C ILE A 585 0.55 5.02 -0.36
N SER A 586 -0.56 4.78 -1.04
CA SER A 586 -1.90 5.04 -0.50
C SER A 586 -2.22 4.15 0.70
N HIS A 587 -1.76 2.90 0.72
CA HIS A 587 -1.88 2.04 1.91
C HIS A 587 -1.09 2.62 3.11
N LEU A 588 0.12 3.14 2.87
CA LEU A 588 0.87 3.83 3.94
C LEU A 588 0.11 5.08 4.42
N SER A 589 -0.43 5.89 3.51
CA SER A 589 -1.26 7.06 3.86
C SER A 589 -2.48 6.68 4.70
N GLU A 590 -3.15 5.58 4.36
CA GLU A 590 -4.29 5.07 5.13
C GLU A 590 -3.86 4.69 6.55
N ASN A 591 -2.71 4.03 6.70
CA ASN A 591 -2.17 3.69 8.01
C ASN A 591 -1.76 4.93 8.82
N VAL A 592 -1.19 5.96 8.19
CA VAL A 592 -0.94 7.26 8.84
C VAL A 592 -2.26 7.89 9.31
N GLY A 593 -3.33 7.81 8.51
CA GLY A 593 -4.67 8.24 8.89
C GLY A 593 -5.23 7.45 10.08
N LYS A 594 -5.14 6.12 10.06
CA LYS A 594 -5.56 5.25 11.19
C LYS A 594 -4.76 5.50 12.46
N VAL A 595 -3.50 5.94 12.36
CA VAL A 595 -2.71 6.36 13.52
C VAL A 595 -3.20 7.71 14.05
N LEU A 596 -3.54 8.65 13.16
CA LEU A 596 -4.12 9.94 13.54
C LEU A 596 -5.45 9.77 14.29
N SER A 597 -6.31 8.82 13.88
CA SER A 597 -7.61 8.57 14.53
C SER A 597 -7.51 8.06 15.97
N ARG A 598 -6.32 7.60 16.41
CA ARG A 598 -6.08 7.19 17.81
C ARG A 598 -5.92 8.38 18.76
N LEU A 599 -5.64 9.58 18.24
CA LEU A 599 -5.51 10.78 19.04
C LEU A 599 -6.89 11.35 19.37
N THR A 600 -7.09 11.71 20.63
CA THR A 600 -8.33 12.37 21.08
C THR A 600 -8.42 13.79 20.52
N LYS A 601 -9.64 14.32 20.41
CA LYS A 601 -9.88 15.72 20.02
C LYS A 601 -9.05 16.72 20.83
N VAL A 602 -8.89 16.50 22.14
CA VAL A 602 -8.11 17.37 23.03
C VAL A 602 -6.62 17.36 22.66
N GLN A 603 -6.07 16.18 22.37
CA GLN A 603 -4.67 16.02 21.95
C GLN A 603 -4.41 16.70 20.60
N LEU A 604 -5.31 16.50 19.63
CA LEU A 604 -5.23 17.11 18.30
C LEU A 604 -5.28 18.65 18.34
N LEU A 605 -6.06 19.21 19.27
CA LEU A 605 -6.23 20.66 19.45
C LEU A 605 -5.24 21.29 20.44
N SER A 606 -4.29 20.51 20.98
CA SER A 606 -3.30 21.03 21.95
C SER A 606 -2.32 22.02 21.31
N GLN A 607 -1.85 23.01 22.09
CA GLN A 607 -0.90 24.04 21.65
C GLN A 607 0.56 23.65 21.91
N GLY A 608 1.47 24.00 21.00
CA GLY A 608 2.92 23.83 21.16
C GLY A 608 3.47 22.53 20.58
N ASN A 609 3.54 22.47 19.25
CA ASN A 609 3.95 21.29 18.51
C ASN A 609 5.49 21.28 18.31
N PRO A 610 6.21 20.15 18.48
CA PRO A 610 7.63 20.04 18.11
C PRO A 610 7.96 20.45 16.65
N MET A 611 6.98 20.45 15.74
CA MET A 611 7.12 20.92 14.35
C MET A 611 7.15 22.44 14.18
N ASP A 612 6.86 23.21 15.24
CA ASP A 612 6.86 24.68 15.23
C ASP A 612 8.21 25.25 14.74
N CYS A 613 9.32 24.57 14.98
CA CYS A 613 10.66 25.08 14.72
C CYS A 613 11.13 25.05 13.25
N PHE A 614 10.38 24.43 12.32
CA PHE A 614 10.81 24.30 10.90
C PHE A 614 10.06 25.23 9.93
N TYR A 615 8.89 25.74 10.32
CA TYR A 615 8.01 26.53 9.44
C TYR A 615 7.71 27.95 9.95
N HIS A 616 8.05 28.27 11.21
CA HIS A 616 7.82 29.60 11.82
C HIS A 616 9.03 30.54 11.69
N THR A 617 9.58 30.73 10.50
CA THR A 617 10.52 31.85 10.29
C THR A 617 9.82 33.22 10.23
N HIS A 618 8.50 33.26 10.09
CA HIS A 618 7.77 34.51 9.80
C HIS A 618 6.52 34.79 10.65
N SER A 619 6.15 33.95 11.62
CA SER A 619 5.04 34.23 12.55
C SER A 619 5.51 34.10 13.99
N ASN A 620 5.90 35.22 14.61
CA ASN A 620 6.30 35.26 16.02
C ASN A 620 5.11 35.31 17.00
N THR A 621 3.86 35.06 16.56
CA THR A 621 2.68 35.46 17.37
C THR A 621 1.57 34.44 17.59
N MET A 622 1.53 33.24 17.00
CA MET A 622 0.58 32.20 17.44
C MET A 622 1.11 30.78 17.24
N LYS A 623 1.15 30.01 18.34
CA LYS A 623 1.29 28.55 18.29
C LYS A 623 0.00 27.98 17.70
N ARG A 624 0.08 27.35 16.52
CA ARG A 624 -1.05 26.63 15.89
C ARG A 624 -1.31 25.33 16.65
N SER A 625 -2.51 24.77 16.51
CA SER A 625 -2.76 23.41 17.00
C SER A 625 -1.96 22.38 16.19
N PHE A 626 -1.84 21.17 16.72
CA PHE A 626 -1.16 20.08 16.02
C PHE A 626 -1.82 19.78 14.67
N THR A 627 -3.14 19.62 14.63
CA THR A 627 -3.88 19.35 13.36
C THR A 627 -3.76 20.49 12.36
N GLU A 628 -3.88 21.74 12.79
CA GLU A 628 -3.73 22.91 11.90
C GLU A 628 -2.34 22.94 11.25
N THR A 629 -1.30 22.53 11.99
CA THR A 629 0.07 22.40 11.45
C THR A 629 0.14 21.34 10.35
N LEU A 630 -0.46 20.16 10.55
CA LEU A 630 -0.49 19.10 9.54
C LEU A 630 -1.24 19.55 8.28
N TYR A 631 -2.42 20.16 8.45
CA TYR A 631 -3.19 20.71 7.33
C TYR A 631 -2.40 21.77 6.58
N THR A 632 -1.74 22.68 7.29
CA THR A 632 -0.89 23.72 6.67
C THR A 632 0.18 23.11 5.77
N ILE A 633 0.87 22.05 6.21
CA ILE A 633 1.96 21.41 5.46
C ILE A 633 1.43 20.80 4.16
N ILE A 634 0.36 20.01 4.22
CA ILE A 634 -0.19 19.35 3.04
C ILE A 634 -0.87 20.33 2.09
N ILE A 635 -1.62 21.32 2.62
CA ILE A 635 -2.31 22.35 1.85
C ILE A 635 -1.29 23.22 1.09
N ARG A 636 -0.19 23.65 1.74
CA ARG A 636 0.87 24.39 1.05
C ARG A 636 1.43 23.64 -0.14
N LYS A 637 1.68 22.33 0.00
CA LYS A 637 2.19 21.50 -1.09
C LYS A 637 1.14 21.29 -2.19
N LEU A 638 -0.12 21.10 -1.82
CA LEU A 638 -1.24 21.03 -2.77
C LEU A 638 -1.34 22.32 -3.58
N ILE A 639 -1.30 23.48 -2.94
CA ILE A 639 -1.35 24.80 -3.59
C ILE A 639 -0.19 24.97 -4.55
N ASP A 640 1.05 24.72 -4.10
CA ASP A 640 2.25 24.83 -4.94
C ASP A 640 2.14 23.96 -6.20
N LEU A 641 1.65 22.72 -6.09
CA LEU A 641 1.54 21.84 -7.26
C LEU A 641 0.31 22.12 -8.13
N THR A 642 -0.78 22.61 -7.54
CA THR A 642 -2.06 22.86 -8.24
C THR A 642 -2.00 24.13 -9.08
N PHE A 643 -1.34 25.19 -8.60
CA PHE A 643 -1.38 26.52 -9.23
C PHE A 643 -0.07 26.92 -9.92
N ARG A 644 0.95 26.06 -9.91
CA ARG A 644 2.23 26.37 -10.54
C ARG A 644 2.22 26.11 -12.03
N GLU A 645 2.49 27.15 -12.80
CA GLU A 645 2.67 27.07 -14.24
C GLU A 645 3.86 26.17 -14.61
N ASN A 646 3.73 25.45 -15.72
CA ASN A 646 4.81 24.65 -16.29
C ASN A 646 5.93 25.56 -16.78
N SER A 647 6.90 25.86 -15.91
CA SER A 647 8.18 26.41 -16.36
C SER A 647 8.78 25.43 -17.35
N LYS A 648 8.94 25.82 -18.63
CA LYS A 648 9.69 25.04 -19.62
C LYS A 648 11.05 24.69 -19.01
N SER A 649 11.24 23.44 -18.58
CA SER A 649 12.54 22.97 -18.10
C SER A 649 13.52 23.07 -19.27
N SER A 650 14.68 23.65 -18.99
CA SER A 650 15.82 23.58 -19.88
C SER A 650 16.19 22.10 -20.08
N ASN A 651 16.45 21.70 -21.34
CA ASN A 651 16.80 20.35 -21.83
C ASN A 651 18.09 19.73 -21.22
N ASN A 652 18.41 20.01 -19.95
CA ASN A 652 19.58 19.47 -19.28
C ASN A 652 19.14 18.60 -18.10
N SER A 653 18.78 17.35 -18.37
CA SER A 653 18.94 16.32 -17.33
C SER A 653 19.45 15.01 -17.93
N LEU A 654 20.45 14.44 -17.26
CA LEU A 654 21.19 13.22 -17.61
C LEU A 654 20.34 11.93 -17.45
N VAL A 655 19.03 12.02 -17.25
CA VAL A 655 18.16 10.90 -16.83
C VAL A 655 16.81 11.02 -17.53
N ASN A 656 16.24 9.90 -18.01
CA ASN A 656 14.87 9.82 -18.50
C ASN A 656 13.88 10.07 -17.34
N VAL A 657 13.64 11.34 -17.11
CA VAL A 657 12.77 11.88 -16.07
C VAL A 657 11.35 11.94 -16.61
N GLY A 658 10.37 11.49 -15.82
CA GLY A 658 8.95 11.70 -16.15
C GLY A 658 8.57 13.17 -16.01
N GLU A 659 8.57 13.93 -17.11
CA GLU A 659 8.13 15.33 -17.19
C GLU A 659 6.60 15.49 -17.33
N ASP A 660 5.89 14.38 -17.53
CA ASP A 660 4.47 14.37 -17.87
C ASP A 660 3.60 14.51 -16.60
N LYS A 661 3.21 15.75 -16.28
CA LYS A 661 2.32 16.11 -15.16
C LYS A 661 1.12 16.94 -15.61
N ASP A 662 0.08 16.95 -14.78
CA ASP A 662 -1.11 17.77 -14.98
C ASP A 662 -0.77 19.25 -15.13
N GLU A 663 -1.59 19.94 -15.94
CA GLU A 663 -1.51 21.39 -16.08
C GLU A 663 -1.99 22.10 -14.81
N GLY A 664 -1.36 23.26 -14.53
CA GLY A 664 -1.77 24.12 -13.43
C GLY A 664 -3.20 24.64 -13.62
N VAL A 665 -3.92 24.82 -12.51
CA VAL A 665 -5.28 25.34 -12.50
C VAL A 665 -5.26 26.84 -12.73
N LEU A 666 -5.96 27.28 -13.78
CA LEU A 666 -6.14 28.68 -14.15
C LEU A 666 -7.59 29.13 -13.89
N PHE A 667 -7.81 30.44 -13.86
CA PHE A 667 -9.12 31.04 -13.61
C PHE A 667 -9.45 32.17 -14.59
N SER A 668 -10.72 32.26 -15.01
CA SER A 668 -11.30 33.44 -15.69
C SER A 668 -12.53 33.98 -14.96
N PRO A 669 -12.92 35.23 -15.24
CA PRO A 669 -14.21 35.77 -14.80
C PRO A 669 -15.37 34.86 -15.22
N CYS A 670 -16.22 34.50 -14.27
CA CYS A 670 -17.41 33.69 -14.53
C CYS A 670 -18.37 34.46 -15.44
N LYS A 671 -18.83 33.80 -16.52
CA LYS A 671 -19.69 34.41 -17.54
C LYS A 671 -21.07 34.79 -16.99
N GLU A 672 -21.62 33.96 -16.11
CA GLU A 672 -22.95 34.17 -15.53
C GLU A 672 -22.89 34.95 -14.20
N ILE A 673 -21.93 34.61 -13.34
CA ILE A 673 -21.85 35.15 -11.97
C ILE A 673 -20.73 36.19 -11.88
N ARG A 674 -21.02 37.43 -12.29
CA ARG A 674 -20.04 38.53 -12.50
C ARG A 674 -19.07 38.84 -11.35
N LYS A 675 -19.33 38.38 -10.12
CA LYS A 675 -18.48 38.61 -8.93
C LYS A 675 -17.50 37.47 -8.66
N TYR A 676 -17.59 36.36 -9.39
CA TYR A 676 -16.80 35.17 -9.15
C TYR A 676 -15.98 34.81 -10.38
N ASN A 677 -14.89 34.08 -10.15
CA ASN A 677 -14.09 33.48 -11.18
C ASN A 677 -14.41 31.99 -11.25
N GLN A 678 -14.39 31.43 -12.46
CA GLN A 678 -14.49 30.00 -12.71
C GLN A 678 -13.10 29.44 -13.03
N VAL A 679 -12.91 28.16 -12.73
CA VAL A 679 -11.71 27.45 -13.17
C VAL A 679 -11.78 27.20 -14.68
N GLU A 680 -10.68 27.49 -15.37
CA GLU A 680 -10.51 27.23 -16.81
C GLU A 680 -10.10 25.79 -17.03
N SER A 681 -11.08 24.92 -17.23
CA SER A 681 -10.82 23.51 -17.53
C SER A 681 -11.95 22.88 -18.32
N ASN A 682 -11.59 22.28 -19.45
CA ASN A 682 -12.46 21.46 -20.26
C ASN A 682 -11.89 20.03 -20.31
N VAL A 683 -12.57 19.09 -19.66
CA VAL A 683 -12.10 17.69 -19.56
C VAL A 683 -11.95 17.03 -20.94
N LEU A 684 -12.68 17.48 -21.97
CA LEU A 684 -12.55 16.95 -23.33
C LEU A 684 -11.22 17.30 -24.02
N GLU A 685 -10.52 18.32 -23.53
CA GLU A 685 -9.33 18.92 -24.14
C GLU A 685 -8.13 18.94 -23.20
N ALA A 686 -8.36 18.87 -21.89
CA ALA A 686 -7.33 18.98 -20.87
C ALA A 686 -6.41 17.76 -20.83
N LYS A 687 -5.16 18.02 -20.46
CA LYS A 687 -4.19 17.02 -20.03
C LYS A 687 -4.46 16.62 -18.58
N LEU A 688 -4.69 15.32 -18.34
CA LEU A 688 -5.24 14.83 -17.07
C LEU A 688 -4.51 13.59 -16.58
N SER A 689 -4.54 13.41 -15.25
CA SER A 689 -4.06 12.22 -14.55
C SER A 689 -5.16 11.63 -13.65
N PHE A 690 -5.07 10.33 -13.37
CA PHE A 690 -5.87 9.70 -12.32
C PHE A 690 -5.24 9.85 -10.93
N LEU A 691 -3.91 9.95 -10.84
CA LEU A 691 -3.19 9.66 -9.61
C LEU A 691 -2.80 10.94 -8.88
N HIS A 692 -3.48 11.24 -7.77
CA HIS A 692 -3.22 12.41 -6.93
C HIS A 692 -3.05 12.04 -5.44
N PRO A 693 -1.96 11.36 -5.05
CA PRO A 693 -1.77 10.85 -3.68
C PRO A 693 -1.80 11.92 -2.58
N LEU A 694 -1.53 13.19 -2.88
CA LEU A 694 -1.73 14.27 -1.90
C LEU A 694 -3.22 14.51 -1.59
N HIS A 695 -4.10 14.41 -2.60
CA HIS A 695 -5.54 14.51 -2.38
C HIS A 695 -6.05 13.29 -1.60
N ILE A 696 -5.50 12.10 -1.88
CA ILE A 696 -5.81 10.88 -1.11
C ILE A 696 -5.44 11.09 0.36
N MET A 697 -4.21 11.51 0.66
CA MET A 697 -3.77 11.79 2.03
C MET A 697 -4.62 12.88 2.69
N PHE A 698 -4.94 13.96 1.98
CA PHE A 698 -5.80 15.03 2.49
C PHE A 698 -7.20 14.52 2.85
N SER A 699 -7.80 13.68 2.00
CA SER A 699 -9.10 13.06 2.26
C SER A 699 -9.07 12.13 3.48
N LEU A 700 -8.00 11.35 3.64
CA LEU A 700 -7.79 10.46 4.79
C LEU A 700 -7.61 11.23 6.09
N MET A 701 -6.89 12.36 6.05
CA MET A 701 -6.75 13.23 7.22
C MET A 701 -8.11 13.76 7.68
N ILE A 702 -8.95 14.25 6.76
CA ILE A 702 -10.28 14.78 7.10
C ILE A 702 -11.17 13.68 7.69
N GLU A 703 -11.18 12.49 7.08
CA GLU A 703 -11.98 11.35 7.57
C GLU A 703 -11.56 10.89 8.98
N MET A 704 -10.25 10.83 9.23
CA MET A 704 -9.69 10.21 10.44
C MET A 704 -9.46 11.20 11.59
N ASP A 705 -9.49 12.51 11.33
CA ASP A 705 -9.29 13.55 12.32
C ASP A 705 -10.51 13.69 13.25
N GLN A 706 -10.32 13.26 14.50
CA GLN A 706 -11.35 13.30 15.53
C GLN A 706 -11.83 14.73 15.84
N SER A 707 -11.04 15.76 15.53
CA SER A 707 -11.41 17.16 15.70
C SER A 707 -12.37 17.70 14.64
N VAL A 708 -12.55 17.02 13.50
CA VAL A 708 -13.46 17.43 12.42
C VAL A 708 -14.89 16.96 12.70
N ASP A 709 -15.54 17.51 13.72
CA ASP A 709 -16.83 17.03 14.26
C ASP A 709 -18.01 17.97 14.09
N SER A 710 -17.83 19.07 13.37
CA SER A 710 -18.88 20.04 13.11
C SER A 710 -18.66 20.79 11.81
N ASP A 711 -19.72 21.37 11.25
CA ASP A 711 -19.63 22.28 10.09
C ASP A 711 -18.57 23.39 10.30
N LYS A 712 -18.44 23.88 11.54
CA LYS A 712 -17.40 24.87 11.91
C LYS A 712 -15.98 24.34 11.72
N SER A 713 -15.72 23.08 12.06
CA SER A 713 -14.40 22.46 11.91
C SER A 713 -14.03 22.22 10.44
N VAL A 714 -15.00 21.80 9.61
CA VAL A 714 -14.81 21.68 8.15
C VAL A 714 -14.54 23.06 7.55
N LYS A 715 -15.31 24.07 7.96
CA LYS A 715 -15.10 25.46 7.55
C LYS A 715 -13.70 25.99 7.91
N HIS A 716 -13.20 25.66 9.10
CA HIS A 716 -11.86 26.06 9.50
C HIS A 716 -10.78 25.51 8.55
N ILE A 717 -10.89 24.27 8.10
CA ILE A 717 -9.94 23.68 7.13
C ILE A 717 -9.94 24.49 5.82
N MET A 718 -11.10 24.92 5.35
CA MET A 718 -11.21 25.73 4.14
C MET A 718 -10.65 27.14 4.33
N ASP A 719 -10.84 27.73 5.51
CA ASP A 719 -10.24 29.02 5.85
C ASP A 719 -8.70 28.94 5.84
N ILE A 720 -8.12 27.79 6.23
CA ILE A 720 -6.68 27.51 6.08
C ILE A 720 -6.29 27.49 4.59
N ILE A 721 -7.05 26.79 3.73
CA ILE A 721 -6.78 26.77 2.27
C ILE A 721 -6.79 28.18 1.70
N CYS A 722 -7.81 28.98 2.01
CA CYS A 722 -7.91 30.37 1.58
C CYS A 722 -6.69 31.18 2.02
N SER A 723 -6.29 31.06 3.30
CA SER A 723 -5.16 31.80 3.88
C SER A 723 -3.82 31.41 3.24
N GLU A 724 -3.58 30.11 3.03
CA GLU A 724 -2.33 29.63 2.43
C GLU A 724 -2.27 29.92 0.91
N TYR A 725 -3.42 30.04 0.24
CA TYR A 725 -3.49 30.47 -1.17
C TYR A 725 -3.19 31.97 -1.32
N GLU A 726 -3.73 32.82 -0.44
CA GLU A 726 -3.36 34.25 -0.37
C GLU A 726 -1.85 34.41 -0.14
N PHE A 727 -1.28 33.58 0.75
CA PHE A 727 0.16 33.53 0.98
C PHE A 727 0.93 33.15 -0.29
N TYR A 728 0.53 32.08 -0.99
CA TYR A 728 1.15 31.68 -2.26
C TYR A 728 1.17 32.79 -3.31
N LEU A 729 0.03 33.48 -3.50
CA LEU A 729 -0.08 34.60 -4.45
C LEU A 729 0.87 35.75 -4.10
N SER A 730 1.03 36.05 -2.81
CA SER A 730 1.91 37.12 -2.35
C SER A 730 3.41 36.87 -2.61
N HIS A 731 3.82 35.60 -2.76
CA HIS A 731 5.22 35.21 -2.96
C HIS A 731 5.62 35.04 -4.43
N HIS A 732 4.66 35.08 -5.36
CA HIS A 732 4.89 34.86 -6.79
C HIS A 732 4.59 36.10 -7.66
N ASP A 733 4.64 37.31 -7.07
CA ASP A 733 4.43 38.60 -7.76
C ASP A 733 3.10 38.72 -8.57
N TYR A 734 2.05 38.02 -8.16
CA TYR A 734 0.73 38.15 -8.79
C TYR A 734 0.07 39.52 -8.50
N PRO A 735 -0.73 40.08 -9.44
CA PRO A 735 -1.48 41.32 -9.26
C PRO A 735 -2.30 41.37 -7.96
N VAL A 736 -2.37 42.54 -7.32
CA VAL A 736 -3.11 42.76 -6.06
C VAL A 736 -4.60 42.42 -6.16
N GLU A 737 -5.18 42.54 -7.37
CA GLU A 737 -6.59 42.23 -7.68
C GLU A 737 -6.95 40.74 -7.52
N LEU A 738 -5.98 39.83 -7.62
CA LEU A 738 -6.19 38.39 -7.35
C LEU A 738 -6.31 38.08 -5.85
N LYS A 739 -5.85 38.98 -4.97
CA LYS A 739 -5.87 38.78 -3.50
C LYS A 739 -7.27 38.85 -2.89
N SER A 740 -8.27 39.41 -3.58
CA SER A 740 -9.66 39.47 -3.10
C SER A 740 -10.47 38.19 -3.35
N HIS A 741 -9.87 37.15 -3.94
CA HIS A 741 -10.56 35.94 -4.40
C HIS A 741 -10.02 34.67 -3.74
N SER A 742 -9.76 34.68 -2.43
CA SER A 742 -9.12 33.56 -1.73
C SER A 742 -9.87 32.23 -1.77
N TYR A 743 -11.18 32.26 -2.00
CA TYR A 743 -12.01 31.07 -2.29
C TYR A 743 -11.52 30.27 -3.51
N GLN A 744 -10.75 30.89 -4.42
CA GLN A 744 -10.14 30.21 -5.57
C GLN A 744 -9.19 29.09 -5.13
N GLY A 745 -8.49 29.23 -4.00
CA GLY A 745 -7.64 28.16 -3.46
C GLY A 745 -8.44 26.88 -3.23
N VAL A 746 -9.62 27.01 -2.60
CA VAL A 746 -10.53 25.88 -2.36
C VAL A 746 -11.08 25.37 -3.70
N MET A 747 -11.56 26.24 -4.58
CA MET A 747 -12.07 25.82 -5.88
C MET A 747 -11.04 25.02 -6.67
N GLY A 748 -9.79 25.49 -6.78
CA GLY A 748 -8.77 24.82 -7.58
C GLY A 748 -8.36 23.45 -7.05
N ILE A 749 -8.24 23.28 -5.73
CA ILE A 749 -7.92 21.99 -5.11
C ILE A 749 -9.06 20.99 -5.34
N PHE A 750 -10.31 21.41 -5.11
CA PHE A 750 -11.47 20.52 -5.24
C PHE A 750 -11.96 20.33 -6.69
N ASP A 751 -11.46 21.12 -7.64
CA ASP A 751 -11.75 20.93 -9.07
C ASP A 751 -11.07 19.66 -9.62
N ILE A 752 -9.91 19.28 -9.10
CA ILE A 752 -9.17 18.07 -9.51
C ILE A 752 -9.98 16.77 -9.31
N PRO A 753 -10.54 16.45 -8.13
CA PRO A 753 -11.37 15.26 -7.96
C PRO A 753 -12.63 15.30 -8.86
N LEU A 754 -13.22 16.47 -9.07
CA LEU A 754 -14.37 16.64 -9.98
C LEU A 754 -14.00 16.32 -11.44
N ARG A 755 -12.86 16.82 -11.94
CA ARG A 755 -12.35 16.49 -13.29
C ARG A 755 -12.19 14.98 -13.47
N LYS A 756 -11.68 14.28 -12.46
CA LYS A 756 -11.52 12.82 -12.50
C LYS A 756 -12.85 12.08 -12.57
N ILE A 757 -13.85 12.49 -11.80
CA ILE A 757 -15.20 11.91 -11.90
C ILE A 757 -15.78 12.10 -13.29
N VAL A 758 -15.69 13.32 -13.86
CA VAL A 758 -16.14 13.60 -15.23
C VAL A 758 -15.38 12.74 -16.24
N LEU A 759 -14.06 12.66 -16.12
CA LEU A 759 -13.21 11.85 -16.99
C LEU A 759 -13.62 10.37 -16.97
N LEU A 760 -13.83 9.78 -15.79
CA LEU A 760 -14.29 8.40 -15.65
C LEU A 760 -15.64 8.19 -16.35
N SER A 761 -16.57 9.13 -16.22
CA SER A 761 -17.86 9.10 -16.91
C SER A 761 -17.70 9.19 -18.42
N GLN A 762 -16.86 10.10 -18.93
CA GLN A 762 -16.58 10.24 -20.35
C GLN A 762 -15.92 9.00 -20.97
N ILE A 763 -14.98 8.35 -20.26
CA ILE A 763 -14.37 7.10 -20.70
C ILE A 763 -15.41 5.98 -20.72
N LYS A 764 -16.25 5.89 -19.68
CA LYS A 764 -17.31 4.87 -19.57
C LYS A 764 -18.31 4.93 -20.72
N VAL A 765 -18.74 6.13 -21.13
CA VAL A 765 -19.67 6.29 -22.26
C VAL A 765 -18.99 6.14 -23.63
N GLY A 766 -17.65 6.04 -23.68
CA GLY A 766 -16.89 5.74 -24.90
C GLY A 766 -16.32 6.96 -25.65
N LEU A 767 -16.33 8.17 -25.07
CA LEU A 767 -15.80 9.37 -25.72
C LEU A 767 -14.27 9.35 -25.92
N TRP A 768 -13.58 8.46 -25.21
CA TRP A 768 -12.12 8.28 -25.21
C TRP A 768 -11.67 6.97 -25.89
N VAL A 769 -12.55 6.31 -26.66
CA VAL A 769 -12.25 5.00 -27.28
C VAL A 769 -11.01 5.00 -28.18
N ARG A 770 -10.69 6.14 -28.79
CA ARG A 770 -9.54 6.32 -29.69
C ARG A 770 -8.18 6.31 -28.98
N ASN A 771 -8.15 6.60 -27.67
CA ASN A 771 -6.97 6.48 -26.82
C ASN A 771 -6.55 5.02 -26.57
N GLY A 772 -7.39 4.06 -26.97
CA GLY A 772 -7.07 2.65 -26.89
C GLY A 772 -7.50 1.95 -25.59
N THR A 773 -7.05 0.71 -25.42
CA THR A 773 -7.53 -0.19 -24.36
C THR A 773 -6.85 0.02 -23.01
N SER A 774 -5.65 0.60 -22.99
CA SER A 774 -4.89 0.96 -21.79
C SER A 774 -5.63 1.97 -20.93
N LEU A 775 -6.22 3.02 -21.51
CA LEU A 775 -6.99 4.02 -20.76
C LEU A 775 -8.24 3.41 -20.11
N LYS A 776 -8.94 2.51 -20.83
CA LYS A 776 -10.06 1.76 -20.27
C LYS A 776 -9.62 0.84 -19.12
N SER A 777 -8.43 0.24 -19.24
CA SER A 777 -7.83 -0.59 -18.18
C SER A 777 -7.46 0.25 -16.96
N GLN A 778 -6.92 1.46 -17.15
CA GLN A 778 -6.66 2.43 -16.07
C GLN A 778 -7.93 2.85 -15.35
N MET A 779 -9.00 3.17 -16.08
CA MET A 779 -10.33 3.46 -15.51
C MET A 779 -10.83 2.29 -14.66
N HIS A 780 -10.68 1.05 -15.15
CA HIS A 780 -11.09 -0.14 -14.40
C HIS A 780 -10.28 -0.29 -13.11
N LEU A 781 -8.95 -0.17 -13.15
CA LEU A 781 -8.10 -0.22 -11.95
C LEU A 781 -8.47 0.85 -10.92
N TYR A 782 -8.79 2.07 -11.38
CA TYR A 782 -9.10 3.22 -10.53
C TYR A 782 -10.51 3.19 -9.93
N ARG A 783 -11.52 2.70 -10.66
CA ARG A 783 -12.94 2.72 -10.24
C ARG A 783 -13.46 1.37 -9.72
N LEU A 784 -12.90 0.24 -10.18
CA LEU A 784 -13.44 -1.10 -9.89
C LEU A 784 -12.38 -2.08 -9.35
N GLY A 785 -11.08 -1.79 -9.55
CA GLY A 785 -9.96 -2.62 -9.13
C GLY A 785 -9.41 -2.27 -7.74
N ALA A 786 -8.17 -2.69 -7.47
CA ALA A 786 -7.52 -2.55 -6.17
C ALA A 786 -7.27 -1.09 -5.72
N SER A 787 -7.31 -0.12 -6.64
CA SER A 787 -7.13 1.30 -6.30
C SER A 787 -8.43 2.01 -5.98
N ARG A 788 -9.57 1.33 -6.04
CA ARG A 788 -10.92 1.91 -5.90
C ARG A 788 -11.12 2.70 -4.61
N GLU A 789 -10.71 2.13 -3.48
CA GLU A 789 -10.84 2.75 -2.15
C GLU A 789 -9.90 3.95 -1.94
N PHE A 790 -8.84 4.04 -2.75
CA PHE A 790 -7.89 5.14 -2.76
C PHE A 790 -8.13 6.14 -3.90
N GLY A 791 -8.97 5.79 -4.88
CA GLY A 791 -9.23 6.55 -6.09
C GLY A 791 -10.62 7.15 -6.06
N TYR A 792 -11.55 6.52 -6.78
CA TYR A 792 -12.89 7.06 -7.01
C TYR A 792 -13.65 7.42 -5.73
N MET A 793 -13.61 6.59 -4.69
CA MET A 793 -14.33 6.88 -3.43
C MET A 793 -13.79 8.11 -2.70
N ARG A 794 -12.47 8.33 -2.78
CA ARG A 794 -11.82 9.50 -2.19
C ARG A 794 -12.14 10.77 -2.97
N ASP A 795 -12.22 10.67 -4.28
CA ASP A 795 -12.65 11.80 -5.12
C ASP A 795 -14.11 12.16 -4.87
N LEU A 796 -15.00 11.17 -4.75
CA LEU A 796 -16.41 11.40 -4.40
C LEU A 796 -16.52 12.08 -3.03
N PHE A 797 -15.79 11.59 -2.02
CA PHE A 797 -15.76 12.18 -0.69
C PHE A 797 -15.26 13.64 -0.70
N LEU A 798 -14.21 13.95 -1.47
CA LEU A 798 -13.74 15.33 -1.63
C LEU A 798 -14.78 16.21 -2.34
N CYS A 799 -15.47 15.70 -3.36
CA CYS A 799 -16.59 16.43 -3.98
C CYS A 799 -17.73 16.68 -2.98
N GLN A 800 -18.05 15.71 -2.12
CA GLN A 800 -19.05 15.90 -1.06
C GLN A 800 -18.62 17.01 -0.09
N ILE A 801 -17.36 17.00 0.35
CA ILE A 801 -16.81 18.07 1.20
C ILE A 801 -16.93 19.45 0.53
N TYR A 802 -16.58 19.55 -0.75
CA TYR A 802 -16.68 20.80 -1.52
C TYR A 802 -18.12 21.34 -1.56
N VAL A 803 -19.07 20.47 -1.89
CA VAL A 803 -20.49 20.83 -2.01
C VAL A 803 -21.09 21.19 -0.64
N GLY A 804 -20.76 20.44 0.41
CA GLY A 804 -21.26 20.72 1.76
C GLY A 804 -20.71 22.03 2.35
N TYR A 805 -19.54 22.49 1.91
CA TYR A 805 -18.90 23.70 2.42
C TYR A 805 -19.36 25.00 1.75
N PHE A 806 -19.42 25.05 0.42
CA PHE A 806 -19.59 26.32 -0.29
C PHE A 806 -21.01 26.88 -0.10
N ASN A 807 -21.11 27.94 0.71
CA ASN A 807 -22.38 28.63 1.00
C ASN A 807 -23.08 29.22 -0.24
N ASN A 808 -22.36 29.43 -1.34
CA ASN A 808 -22.95 29.90 -2.60
C ASN A 808 -23.25 28.69 -3.50
N LEU A 809 -24.42 28.10 -3.31
CA LEU A 809 -24.89 26.93 -4.07
C LEU A 809 -24.91 27.20 -5.58
N ASP A 810 -25.21 28.43 -6.01
CA ASP A 810 -25.24 28.82 -7.43
C ASP A 810 -23.86 28.71 -8.09
N LEU A 811 -22.78 29.03 -7.36
CA LEU A 811 -21.41 28.86 -7.86
C LEU A 811 -20.99 27.37 -7.88
N VAL A 812 -21.41 26.61 -6.89
CA VAL A 812 -21.13 25.17 -6.80
C VAL A 812 -21.80 24.45 -7.96
N SER A 813 -23.11 24.64 -8.12
CA SER A 813 -23.87 24.02 -9.20
C SER A 813 -23.34 24.47 -10.57
N TYR A 814 -23.04 25.75 -10.75
CA TYR A 814 -22.37 26.24 -11.97
C TYR A 814 -21.08 25.47 -12.26
N THR A 815 -20.21 25.27 -11.26
CA THR A 815 -18.94 24.54 -11.42
C THR A 815 -19.17 23.08 -11.83
N LEU A 816 -20.16 22.41 -11.23
CA LEU A 816 -20.55 21.05 -11.61
C LEU A 816 -21.00 21.00 -13.08
N PHE A 817 -21.90 21.90 -13.50
CA PHE A 817 -22.41 21.95 -14.87
C PHE A 817 -21.33 22.35 -15.88
N ASP A 818 -20.43 23.27 -15.54
CA ASP A 818 -19.32 23.72 -16.37
C ASP A 818 -18.35 22.56 -16.65
N ARG A 819 -17.93 21.80 -15.63
CA ARG A 819 -17.04 20.64 -15.81
C ARG A 819 -17.65 19.52 -16.63
N TRP A 820 -18.95 19.30 -16.48
CA TRP A 820 -19.68 18.35 -17.30
C TRP A 820 -20.03 18.87 -18.70
N ASN A 821 -19.72 20.13 -19.05
CA ASN A 821 -20.13 20.78 -20.28
C ASN A 821 -21.67 20.76 -20.51
N LEU A 822 -22.44 20.91 -19.43
CA LEU A 822 -23.90 20.87 -19.42
C LEU A 822 -24.57 22.24 -19.19
N LEU A 823 -23.81 23.34 -19.10
CA LEU A 823 -24.38 24.70 -19.04
C LEU A 823 -25.36 25.01 -20.20
N PRO A 824 -25.10 24.64 -21.47
CA PRO A 824 -26.07 24.85 -22.55
C PRO A 824 -27.42 24.14 -22.32
N TRP A 825 -27.41 23.02 -21.59
CA TRP A 825 -28.62 22.26 -21.28
C TRP A 825 -29.57 23.05 -20.37
N LEU A 826 -29.04 23.75 -19.38
CA LEU A 826 -29.81 24.60 -18.47
C LEU A 826 -30.56 25.73 -19.20
N ASN A 827 -29.93 26.28 -20.24
CA ASN A 827 -30.45 27.41 -20.99
C ASN A 827 -31.36 27.00 -22.16
N GLY A 828 -31.64 25.69 -22.32
CA GLY A 828 -32.39 25.16 -23.46
C GLY A 828 -31.63 25.22 -24.79
N GLU A 829 -30.32 25.49 -24.76
CA GLU A 829 -29.46 25.62 -25.94
C GLU A 829 -28.78 24.29 -26.27
N GLN A 830 -29.56 23.21 -26.33
CA GLN A 830 -29.05 21.83 -26.47
C GLN A 830 -28.18 21.63 -27.72
N GLU A 831 -28.45 22.39 -28.79
CA GLU A 831 -27.67 22.37 -30.04
C GLU A 831 -26.22 22.86 -29.87
N LYS A 832 -25.93 23.61 -28.81
CA LYS A 832 -24.57 24.09 -28.49
C LYS A 832 -23.78 23.10 -27.61
N SER A 833 -24.34 21.93 -27.29
CA SER A 833 -23.63 20.91 -26.53
C SER A 833 -22.38 20.45 -27.29
N PRO A 834 -21.21 20.33 -26.62
CA PRO A 834 -20.01 19.79 -27.27
C PRO A 834 -20.07 18.26 -27.43
N TYR A 835 -21.07 17.59 -26.82
CA TYR A 835 -21.24 16.16 -26.96
C TYR A 835 -21.99 15.82 -28.25
N PRO A 836 -21.55 14.80 -29.00
CA PRO A 836 -22.34 14.32 -30.13
C PRO A 836 -23.70 13.79 -29.63
N VAL A 837 -24.75 14.00 -30.43
CA VAL A 837 -26.16 13.68 -30.09
C VAL A 837 -26.33 12.25 -29.56
N ALA A 838 -25.58 11.28 -30.08
CA ALA A 838 -25.63 9.89 -29.65
C ALA A 838 -25.12 9.68 -28.21
N TYR A 839 -24.17 10.49 -27.73
CA TYR A 839 -23.57 10.36 -26.40
C TYR A 839 -24.24 11.22 -25.33
N LEU A 840 -24.99 12.26 -25.73
CA LEU A 840 -25.59 13.21 -24.80
C LEU A 840 -26.51 12.54 -23.76
N PRO A 841 -27.44 11.63 -24.11
CA PRO A 841 -28.26 10.94 -23.12
C PRO A 841 -27.43 10.15 -22.10
N MET A 842 -26.38 9.45 -22.55
CA MET A 842 -25.50 8.67 -21.66
C MET A 842 -24.71 9.56 -20.70
N ILE A 843 -24.29 10.75 -21.15
CA ILE A 843 -23.64 11.75 -20.28
C ILE A 843 -24.62 12.30 -19.24
N LEU A 844 -25.86 12.58 -19.63
CA LEU A 844 -26.90 13.04 -18.70
C LEU A 844 -27.18 11.98 -17.61
N GLU A 845 -27.26 10.70 -17.99
CA GLU A 845 -27.41 9.60 -17.03
C GLU A 845 -26.25 9.52 -16.05
N GLU A 846 -25.00 9.59 -16.52
CA GLU A 846 -23.83 9.56 -15.63
C GLU A 846 -23.80 10.79 -14.71
N PHE A 847 -24.25 11.97 -15.16
CA PHE A 847 -24.33 13.17 -14.32
C PHE A 847 -25.40 13.02 -13.23
N ILE A 848 -26.59 12.53 -13.58
CA ILE A 848 -27.65 12.26 -12.61
C ILE A 848 -27.20 11.21 -11.59
N LEU A 849 -26.55 10.13 -12.04
CA LEU A 849 -26.00 9.12 -11.15
C LEU A 849 -24.92 9.71 -10.24
N PHE A 850 -24.06 10.58 -10.75
CA PHE A 850 -23.11 11.31 -9.91
C PHE A 850 -23.85 12.12 -8.82
N LEU A 851 -24.89 12.88 -9.17
CA LEU A 851 -25.67 13.64 -8.19
C LEU A 851 -26.37 12.74 -7.16
N ILE A 852 -26.89 11.58 -7.57
CA ILE A 852 -27.45 10.59 -6.65
C ILE A 852 -26.36 10.09 -5.69
N HIS A 853 -25.22 9.59 -6.20
CA HIS A 853 -24.14 9.09 -5.34
C HIS A 853 -23.55 10.18 -4.44
N LEU A 854 -23.47 11.42 -4.93
CA LEU A 854 -23.01 12.58 -4.17
C LEU A 854 -23.82 12.77 -2.88
N VAL A 855 -25.13 12.49 -2.91
CA VAL A 855 -26.03 12.70 -1.76
C VAL A 855 -26.43 11.42 -1.05
N THR A 856 -26.21 10.22 -1.62
CA THR A 856 -26.62 8.94 -1.02
C THR A 856 -25.48 8.05 -0.53
N GLU A 857 -24.24 8.26 -0.99
CA GLU A 857 -23.07 7.49 -0.53
C GLU A 857 -22.50 8.12 0.75
N ASP A 858 -22.45 7.33 1.83
CA ASP A 858 -22.23 7.80 3.19
C ASP A 858 -21.09 7.06 3.93
N LEU A 859 -20.36 6.18 3.25
CA LEU A 859 -19.31 5.34 3.87
C LEU A 859 -18.28 6.19 4.63
N HIS A 860 -17.84 7.30 4.01
CA HIS A 860 -16.79 8.20 4.51
C HIS A 860 -17.33 9.50 5.14
N LEU A 861 -18.65 9.70 5.18
CA LEU A 861 -19.28 10.91 5.74
C LEU A 861 -19.48 10.84 7.27
N HIS A 862 -19.33 9.65 7.84
CA HIS A 862 -19.52 9.42 9.26
C HIS A 862 -18.19 9.27 9.97
N LYS A 863 -18.13 9.71 11.23
CA LYS A 863 -16.97 9.42 12.08
C LYS A 863 -17.00 7.97 12.52
N ARG A 864 -16.21 7.13 11.86
CA ARG A 864 -16.04 5.71 12.19
C ARG A 864 -14.56 5.40 12.30
N ASP A 865 -14.22 4.38 13.09
CA ASP A 865 -12.85 3.90 13.11
C ASP A 865 -12.52 3.10 11.83
N GLY A 866 -11.24 2.97 11.50
CA GLY A 866 -10.80 2.31 10.26
C GLY A 866 -11.18 0.82 10.16
N VAL A 867 -11.39 0.13 11.28
CA VAL A 867 -11.80 -1.29 11.28
C VAL A 867 -13.29 -1.39 10.98
N GLU A 868 -14.10 -0.51 11.57
CA GLU A 868 -15.53 -0.40 11.29
C GLU A 868 -15.77 -0.07 9.80
N ILE A 869 -15.06 0.92 9.26
CA ILE A 869 -15.14 1.28 7.82
C ILE A 869 -14.83 0.06 6.94
N THR A 870 -13.77 -0.68 7.26
CA THR A 870 -13.39 -1.89 6.52
C THR A 870 -14.49 -2.96 6.57
N ASN A 871 -15.08 -3.18 7.76
CA ASN A 871 -16.16 -4.15 7.94
C ASN A 871 -17.43 -3.74 7.17
N LEU A 872 -17.81 -2.46 7.22
CA LEU A 872 -18.96 -1.93 6.49
C LEU A 872 -18.77 -2.00 4.98
N MET A 873 -17.56 -1.68 4.49
CA MET A 873 -17.19 -1.84 3.08
C MET A 873 -17.39 -3.29 2.63
N ILE A 874 -16.83 -4.26 3.36
CA ILE A 874 -16.98 -5.69 3.05
C ILE A 874 -18.45 -6.12 3.12
N GLN A 875 -19.19 -5.69 4.15
CA GLN A 875 -20.61 -5.98 4.30
C GLN A 875 -21.40 -5.48 3.09
N ARG A 876 -21.17 -4.24 2.64
CA ARG A 876 -21.83 -3.65 1.46
C ARG A 876 -21.54 -4.48 0.20
N GLU A 877 -20.30 -4.89 -0.02
CA GLU A 877 -19.96 -5.76 -1.16
C GLU A 877 -20.70 -7.09 -1.14
N ILE A 878 -20.77 -7.75 0.03
CA ILE A 878 -21.46 -9.03 0.18
C ILE A 878 -22.97 -8.86 -0.05
N VAL A 879 -23.59 -7.87 0.60
CA VAL A 879 -25.02 -7.56 0.48
C VAL A 879 -25.40 -7.33 -0.97
N HIS A 880 -24.65 -6.48 -1.68
CA HIS A 880 -24.95 -6.12 -3.07
C HIS A 880 -24.53 -7.18 -4.09
N SER A 881 -23.63 -8.11 -3.73
CA SER A 881 -23.31 -9.28 -4.57
C SER A 881 -24.39 -10.37 -4.47
N VAL A 882 -24.98 -10.58 -3.29
CA VAL A 882 -26.01 -11.62 -3.04
C VAL A 882 -27.41 -11.16 -3.47
N LEU A 883 -27.76 -9.90 -3.21
CA LEU A 883 -29.11 -9.34 -3.43
C LEU A 883 -30.19 -10.16 -2.69
N TYR A 884 -31.33 -10.42 -3.33
CA TYR A 884 -32.48 -11.15 -2.77
C TYR A 884 -32.46 -12.65 -3.13
N SER A 885 -31.32 -13.18 -3.59
CA SER A 885 -31.20 -14.53 -4.16
C SER A 885 -30.22 -15.42 -3.38
N GLU A 886 -30.40 -16.73 -3.49
CA GLU A 886 -29.47 -17.71 -2.91
C GLU A 886 -28.37 -18.04 -3.92
N LYS A 887 -27.09 -17.97 -3.51
CA LYS A 887 -25.93 -18.11 -4.40
C LYS A 887 -24.86 -19.02 -3.83
N THR A 888 -24.07 -19.67 -4.68
CA THR A 888 -22.90 -20.44 -4.22
C THR A 888 -21.78 -19.50 -3.76
N TYR A 889 -20.82 -19.99 -2.97
CA TYR A 889 -19.65 -19.20 -2.58
C TYR A 889 -18.90 -18.63 -3.78
N LYS A 890 -18.77 -19.41 -4.85
CA LYS A 890 -18.08 -19.03 -6.09
C LYS A 890 -18.82 -17.88 -6.80
N ASP A 891 -20.14 -17.95 -6.88
CA ASP A 891 -20.93 -16.90 -7.53
C ASP A 891 -20.83 -15.58 -6.77
N ILE A 892 -20.86 -15.63 -5.43
CA ILE A 892 -20.75 -14.44 -4.57
C ILE A 892 -19.37 -13.80 -4.71
N THR A 893 -18.31 -14.60 -4.60
CA THR A 893 -16.93 -14.11 -4.69
C THR A 893 -16.59 -13.61 -6.08
N SER A 894 -17.12 -14.21 -7.16
CA SER A 894 -16.92 -13.69 -8.52
C SER A 894 -17.51 -12.29 -8.74
N GLY A 895 -18.49 -11.90 -7.91
CA GLY A 895 -19.15 -10.60 -7.96
C GLY A 895 -18.48 -9.49 -7.15
N ILE A 896 -17.42 -9.81 -6.40
CA ILE A 896 -16.71 -8.92 -5.47
C ILE A 896 -15.26 -8.78 -5.97
N GLY A 897 -14.66 -7.59 -5.84
CA GLY A 897 -13.28 -7.37 -6.27
C GLY A 897 -12.27 -8.20 -5.45
N ASP A 898 -11.27 -8.77 -6.13
CA ASP A 898 -10.23 -9.61 -5.51
C ASP A 898 -9.55 -8.95 -4.31
N HIS A 899 -9.27 -7.64 -4.41
CA HIS A 899 -8.66 -6.84 -3.35
C HIS A 899 -9.43 -6.87 -2.02
N ILE A 900 -10.75 -7.06 -2.06
CA ILE A 900 -11.62 -7.17 -0.89
C ILE A 900 -11.66 -8.60 -0.37
N ILE A 901 -11.72 -9.58 -1.27
CA ILE A 901 -11.73 -11.00 -0.90
C ILE A 901 -10.41 -11.39 -0.21
N THR A 902 -9.30 -10.75 -0.59
CA THR A 902 -7.99 -10.95 0.04
C THR A 902 -7.86 -10.35 1.44
N LEU A 903 -8.80 -9.49 1.87
CA LEU A 903 -8.79 -8.92 3.21
C LEU A 903 -9.02 -10.02 4.25
N LYS A 904 -8.25 -9.98 5.34
CA LYS A 904 -8.30 -11.02 6.37
C LYS A 904 -9.65 -11.05 7.10
N GLN A 905 -10.36 -9.92 7.13
CA GLN A 905 -11.69 -9.72 7.69
C GLN A 905 -12.81 -10.30 6.81
N PHE A 906 -12.56 -10.52 5.51
CA PHE A 906 -13.58 -10.97 4.57
C PHE A 906 -14.27 -12.28 4.98
N PRO A 907 -13.55 -13.37 5.34
CA PRO A 907 -14.19 -14.60 5.79
C PRO A 907 -15.04 -14.44 7.05
N ILE A 908 -14.68 -13.49 7.92
CA ILE A 908 -15.42 -13.21 9.15
C ILE A 908 -16.72 -12.50 8.80
N MET A 909 -16.65 -11.44 7.99
CA MET A 909 -17.84 -10.72 7.51
C MET A 909 -18.75 -11.59 6.67
N PHE A 910 -18.19 -12.49 5.85
CA PHE A 910 -18.96 -13.48 5.10
C PHE A 910 -19.90 -14.29 6.00
N ASN A 911 -19.39 -14.81 7.12
CA ASN A 911 -20.19 -15.55 8.10
C ASN A 911 -21.12 -14.66 8.93
N LYS A 912 -20.77 -13.38 9.14
CA LYS A 912 -21.65 -12.41 9.83
C LYS A 912 -22.82 -11.98 8.94
N CYS A 913 -22.64 -11.86 7.63
CA CYS A 913 -23.67 -11.42 6.69
C CYS A 913 -24.56 -12.54 6.16
N LEU A 914 -24.02 -13.75 5.98
CA LEU A 914 -24.69 -14.84 5.28
C LEU A 914 -25.03 -16.01 6.19
N GLU A 915 -26.06 -16.77 5.81
CA GLU A 915 -26.40 -18.06 6.39
C GLU A 915 -26.50 -19.13 5.30
N LEU A 916 -26.20 -20.38 5.68
CA LEU A 916 -26.35 -21.53 4.79
C LEU A 916 -27.83 -21.77 4.50
N SER A 917 -28.20 -21.82 3.22
CA SER A 917 -29.53 -22.27 2.84
C SER A 917 -29.62 -23.80 2.85
N ASN A 918 -30.84 -24.31 2.97
CA ASN A 918 -31.14 -25.74 2.83
C ASN A 918 -31.20 -26.17 1.36
N SER A 919 -31.19 -25.22 0.42
CA SER A 919 -31.13 -25.51 -1.01
C SER A 919 -29.71 -25.89 -1.44
N VAL A 920 -29.63 -26.74 -2.44
CA VAL A 920 -28.39 -27.14 -3.09
C VAL A 920 -28.49 -26.68 -4.53
N SER A 921 -27.41 -26.15 -5.12
CA SER A 921 -27.42 -25.76 -6.53
C SER A 921 -27.77 -26.98 -7.40
N ASP A 922 -28.71 -26.82 -8.34
CA ASP A 922 -29.13 -27.91 -9.24
C ASP A 922 -27.98 -28.44 -10.13
N ILE A 923 -26.91 -27.65 -10.31
CA ILE A 923 -25.83 -27.92 -11.25
C ILE A 923 -24.57 -28.48 -10.57
N SER A 924 -24.06 -27.85 -9.51
CA SER A 924 -22.78 -28.24 -8.87
C SER A 924 -22.94 -29.09 -7.61
N GLN A 925 -24.18 -29.35 -7.16
CA GLN A 925 -24.48 -29.93 -5.85
C GLN A 925 -23.79 -29.19 -4.67
N GLU A 926 -23.43 -27.91 -4.85
CA GLU A 926 -22.82 -27.08 -3.83
C GLU A 926 -23.89 -26.42 -2.95
N ARG A 927 -23.54 -26.19 -1.68
CA ARG A 927 -24.42 -25.46 -0.75
C ARG A 927 -24.51 -24.00 -1.19
N THR A 928 -25.72 -23.45 -1.12
CA THR A 928 -25.98 -22.03 -1.38
C THR A 928 -26.02 -21.25 -0.06
N TYR A 929 -25.78 -19.96 -0.18
CA TYR A 929 -25.84 -18.99 0.90
C TYR A 929 -26.90 -17.96 0.57
N LYS A 930 -27.58 -17.48 1.62
CA LYS A 930 -28.54 -16.39 1.51
C LYS A 930 -28.23 -15.32 2.54
N LEU A 931 -28.68 -14.10 2.25
CA LEU A 931 -28.50 -12.97 3.15
C LEU A 931 -29.34 -13.15 4.41
N LYS A 932 -28.79 -12.80 5.58
CA LYS A 932 -29.56 -12.76 6.82
C LYS A 932 -30.66 -11.71 6.74
N SER A 933 -31.82 -12.00 7.32
CA SER A 933 -33.05 -11.20 7.16
C SER A 933 -32.87 -9.72 7.48
N HIS A 934 -32.15 -9.36 8.54
CA HIS A 934 -31.93 -7.98 8.96
C HIS A 934 -31.07 -7.14 7.99
N LEU A 935 -30.43 -7.75 7.00
CA LEU A 935 -29.61 -7.05 6.01
C LEU A 935 -30.36 -6.84 4.68
N LEU A 936 -31.52 -7.47 4.46
CA LEU A 936 -32.28 -7.33 3.20
C LEU A 936 -32.71 -5.88 2.91
N ASP A 937 -33.01 -5.13 3.96
CA ASP A 937 -33.45 -3.73 3.85
C ASP A 937 -32.29 -2.77 3.55
N THR A 938 -31.04 -3.20 3.75
CA THR A 938 -29.83 -2.41 3.46
C THR A 938 -29.39 -2.45 2.00
N ILE A 939 -30.05 -3.24 1.15
CA ILE A 939 -29.76 -3.32 -0.29
C ILE A 939 -30.15 -2.01 -0.97
N ASP A 940 -29.17 -1.35 -1.60
CA ASP A 940 -29.33 -0.11 -2.34
C ASP A 940 -29.27 -0.38 -3.87
N PRO A 941 -30.36 -0.13 -4.61
CA PRO A 941 -30.34 -0.24 -6.07
C PRO A 941 -29.38 0.74 -6.74
N TYR A 942 -29.06 1.86 -6.09
CA TYR A 942 -28.14 2.89 -6.58
C TYR A 942 -26.74 2.72 -6.01
N TYR A 943 -26.39 1.49 -5.63
CA TYR A 943 -25.03 1.18 -5.19
C TYR A 943 -24.00 1.60 -6.24
N VAL A 944 -22.99 2.33 -5.78
CA VAL A 944 -22.07 3.11 -6.62
C VAL A 944 -21.24 2.29 -7.62
N TYR A 945 -21.13 0.97 -7.39
CA TYR A 945 -20.40 0.04 -8.25
C TYR A 945 -21.29 -0.81 -9.16
N PHE A 946 -22.60 -0.61 -9.14
CA PHE A 946 -23.49 -1.29 -10.08
C PHE A 946 -23.30 -0.79 -11.51
N THR A 947 -23.33 -1.75 -12.44
CA THR A 947 -23.60 -1.48 -13.85
C THR A 947 -25.08 -1.17 -14.03
N ALA A 948 -25.47 -0.56 -15.15
CA ALA A 948 -26.88 -0.31 -15.47
C ALA A 948 -27.71 -1.60 -15.34
N ASN A 949 -27.27 -2.69 -15.99
CA ASN A 949 -27.95 -3.99 -15.93
C ASN A 949 -28.10 -4.53 -14.50
N ARG A 950 -27.08 -4.37 -13.64
CA ARG A 950 -27.15 -4.82 -12.24
C ARG A 950 -28.13 -3.98 -11.43
N ARG A 951 -28.13 -2.66 -11.64
CA ARG A 951 -29.10 -1.75 -11.02
C ARG A 951 -30.52 -2.11 -11.42
N ASP A 952 -30.79 -2.31 -12.70
CA ASP A 952 -32.14 -2.62 -13.20
C ASP A 952 -32.66 -3.95 -12.63
N SER A 953 -31.77 -4.96 -12.58
CA SER A 953 -32.07 -6.24 -11.92
C SER A 953 -32.37 -6.05 -10.42
N CYS A 954 -31.57 -5.25 -9.71
CA CYS A 954 -31.77 -4.96 -8.29
C CYS A 954 -33.08 -4.19 -8.03
N ILE A 955 -33.44 -3.24 -8.90
CA ILE A 955 -34.70 -2.50 -8.83
C ILE A 955 -35.88 -3.46 -8.94
N ALA A 956 -35.86 -4.37 -9.92
CA ALA A 956 -36.92 -5.36 -10.12
C ALA A 956 -37.07 -6.29 -8.90
N GLU A 957 -35.95 -6.82 -8.39
CA GLU A 957 -35.98 -7.69 -7.20
C GLU A 957 -36.45 -6.95 -5.94
N LYS A 958 -36.01 -5.70 -5.72
CA LYS A 958 -36.43 -4.90 -4.58
C LYS A 958 -37.93 -4.60 -4.62
N LYS A 959 -38.49 -4.29 -5.79
CA LYS A 959 -39.94 -4.12 -5.97
C LYS A 959 -40.71 -5.39 -5.62
N LEU A 960 -40.25 -6.56 -6.06
CA LEU A 960 -40.84 -7.84 -5.72
C LEU A 960 -40.78 -8.12 -4.21
N TYR A 961 -39.65 -7.81 -3.57
CA TYR A 961 -39.50 -7.96 -2.13
C TYR A 961 -40.47 -7.06 -1.36
N ILE A 962 -40.53 -5.77 -1.68
CA ILE A 962 -41.45 -4.82 -1.03
C ILE A 962 -42.92 -5.24 -1.26
N SER A 963 -43.27 -5.70 -2.47
CA SER A 963 -44.61 -6.23 -2.77
C SER A 963 -44.98 -7.41 -1.87
N ARG A 964 -44.05 -8.36 -1.67
CA ARG A 964 -44.28 -9.51 -0.77
C ARG A 964 -44.43 -9.12 0.70
N VAL A 965 -43.65 -8.14 1.16
CA VAL A 965 -43.66 -7.69 2.57
C VAL A 965 -44.87 -6.80 2.87
N SER A 966 -45.21 -5.88 1.97
CA SER A 966 -46.30 -4.91 2.16
C SER A 966 -47.68 -5.41 1.70
N GLY A 967 -47.73 -6.45 0.85
CA GLY A 967 -48.96 -6.91 0.20
C GLY A 967 -49.44 -6.04 -0.95
N THR A 968 -48.65 -5.05 -1.38
CA THR A 968 -48.96 -4.13 -2.49
C THR A 968 -48.69 -4.80 -3.83
N ASN A 969 -49.44 -4.46 -4.89
CA ASN A 969 -49.12 -4.93 -6.25
C ASN A 969 -47.74 -4.41 -6.67
N VAL A 970 -46.91 -5.25 -7.30
CA VAL A 970 -45.55 -4.93 -7.77
C VAL A 970 -45.54 -3.68 -8.65
N ASP A 971 -46.55 -3.51 -9.51
CA ASP A 971 -46.67 -2.36 -10.43
C ASP A 971 -47.00 -1.05 -9.68
N GLU A 972 -47.48 -1.13 -8.45
CA GLU A 972 -47.80 -0.01 -7.57
C GLU A 972 -46.69 0.29 -6.54
N VAL A 973 -45.63 -0.54 -6.50
CA VAL A 973 -44.51 -0.34 -5.57
C VAL A 973 -43.66 0.86 -5.97
N VAL A 974 -43.50 1.78 -5.04
CA VAL A 974 -42.62 2.96 -5.13
C VAL A 974 -41.29 2.62 -4.44
N LEU A 975 -40.18 2.95 -5.09
CA LEU A 975 -38.87 2.81 -4.47
C LEU A 975 -38.50 4.11 -3.77
N GLU A 976 -38.59 4.07 -2.45
CA GLU A 976 -38.20 5.19 -1.60
C GLU A 976 -36.69 5.45 -1.67
N PRO A 977 -36.24 6.72 -1.70
CA PRO A 977 -34.83 7.06 -1.65
C PRO A 977 -34.19 6.65 -0.33
N LYS A 978 -32.90 6.35 -0.38
CA LYS A 978 -32.11 6.02 0.80
C LYS A 978 -32.04 7.25 1.73
N GLU A 979 -32.39 7.04 2.99
CA GLU A 979 -32.21 8.04 4.04
C GLU A 979 -30.81 7.87 4.68
N ILE A 980 -30.10 8.98 4.87
CA ILE A 980 -28.82 9.02 5.59
C ILE A 980 -29.07 9.59 6.98
N ASP A 981 -28.54 8.91 7.99
CA ASP A 981 -28.54 9.42 9.36
C ASP A 981 -27.39 10.41 9.56
N TRP A 982 -27.71 11.70 9.72
CA TRP A 982 -26.71 12.75 9.91
C TRP A 982 -26.29 12.98 11.37
N ASN A 983 -26.79 12.19 12.32
CA ASN A 983 -26.53 12.39 13.74
C ASN A 983 -25.02 12.43 14.10
N ASP A 984 -24.17 11.77 13.30
CA ASP A 984 -22.74 11.55 13.59
C ASP A 984 -21.77 12.24 12.60
N GLY A 985 -22.20 13.22 11.80
CA GLY A 985 -21.36 13.82 10.74
C GLY A 985 -21.56 15.32 10.46
N PRO A 986 -20.50 16.08 10.12
CA PRO A 986 -20.59 17.51 9.80
C PRO A 986 -21.10 17.81 8.38
N PHE A 987 -21.48 16.80 7.61
CA PHE A 987 -21.72 16.89 6.15
C PHE A 987 -23.20 16.91 5.76
N GLU A 988 -24.12 17.18 6.69
CA GLU A 988 -25.57 17.23 6.42
C GLU A 988 -25.93 18.19 5.26
N ARG A 989 -25.15 19.25 5.07
CA ARG A 989 -25.37 20.26 4.03
C ARG A 989 -25.06 19.77 2.61
N VAL A 990 -24.49 18.58 2.43
CA VAL A 990 -24.25 17.99 1.11
C VAL A 990 -25.56 17.86 0.32
N THR A 991 -26.67 17.58 0.99
CA THR A 991 -27.98 17.40 0.34
C THR A 991 -28.62 18.73 -0.09
N ASP A 992 -28.16 19.88 0.43
CA ASP A 992 -28.71 21.20 0.09
C ASP A 992 -28.58 21.51 -1.41
N ILE A 993 -27.59 20.91 -2.10
CA ILE A 993 -27.39 21.07 -3.56
C ILE A 993 -28.60 20.63 -4.38
N LEU A 994 -29.41 19.70 -3.87
CA LEU A 994 -30.62 19.23 -4.54
C LEU A 994 -31.70 20.31 -4.65
N LEU A 995 -31.63 21.33 -3.79
CA LEU A 995 -32.56 22.46 -3.78
C LEU A 995 -32.05 23.66 -4.58
N ASP A 996 -30.84 23.57 -5.17
CA ASP A 996 -30.31 24.65 -6.00
C ASP A 996 -31.14 24.84 -7.27
N LYS A 997 -31.36 26.10 -7.64
CA LYS A 997 -32.20 26.45 -8.79
C LYS A 997 -31.69 25.86 -10.11
N LYS A 998 -30.37 25.77 -10.31
CA LYS A 998 -29.81 25.19 -11.54
C LYS A 998 -30.04 23.68 -11.57
N VAL A 999 -29.98 22.99 -10.42
CA VAL A 999 -30.27 21.55 -10.33
C VAL A 999 -31.75 21.27 -10.60
N LEU A 1000 -32.66 22.06 -10.04
CA LEU A 1000 -34.10 21.95 -10.32
C LEU A 1000 -34.43 22.23 -11.79
N SER A 1001 -33.82 23.27 -12.37
CA SER A 1001 -33.96 23.59 -13.80
C SER A 1001 -33.39 22.49 -14.70
N PHE A 1002 -32.29 21.84 -14.28
CA PHE A 1002 -31.74 20.68 -14.96
C PHE A 1002 -32.69 19.48 -14.91
N ILE A 1003 -33.30 19.20 -13.76
CA ILE A 1003 -34.30 18.14 -13.60
C ILE A 1003 -35.50 18.40 -14.53
N GLU A 1004 -36.04 19.62 -14.52
CA GLU A 1004 -37.14 20.03 -15.39
C GLU A 1004 -36.78 19.87 -16.88
N SER A 1005 -35.61 20.36 -17.29
CA SER A 1005 -35.13 20.27 -18.68
C SER A 1005 -34.94 18.81 -19.12
N SER A 1006 -34.48 17.96 -18.21
CA SER A 1006 -34.32 16.51 -18.45
C SER A 1006 -35.66 15.80 -18.60
N ILE A 1007 -36.64 16.12 -17.75
CA ILE A 1007 -38.03 15.63 -17.89
C ILE A 1007 -38.61 16.08 -19.23
N LYS A 1008 -38.44 17.34 -19.61
CA LYS A 1008 -38.93 17.89 -20.88
C LYS A 1008 -38.30 17.21 -22.09
N PHE A 1009 -37.01 16.88 -22.03
CA PHE A 1009 -36.32 16.12 -23.07
C PHE A 1009 -36.88 14.69 -23.18
N CYS A 1010 -37.03 13.98 -22.06
CA CYS A 1010 -37.64 12.65 -22.04
C CYS A 1010 -39.08 12.69 -22.57
N LYS A 1011 -39.87 13.71 -22.20
CA LYS A 1011 -41.22 13.95 -22.74
C LYS A 1011 -41.21 14.05 -24.26
N GLY A 1012 -40.33 14.87 -24.83
CA GLY A 1012 -40.20 15.02 -26.28
C GLY A 1012 -39.87 13.71 -27.00
N GLY A 1013 -38.95 12.92 -26.43
CA GLY A 1013 -38.60 11.60 -26.96
C GLY A 1013 -39.74 10.58 -26.85
N MET A 1014 -40.45 10.55 -25.72
CA MET A 1014 -41.54 9.59 -25.47
C MET A 1014 -42.81 9.91 -26.26
N ILE A 1015 -43.19 11.18 -26.38
CA ILE A 1015 -44.42 11.63 -27.06
C ILE A 1015 -44.19 11.80 -28.58
N GLY A 1016 -42.97 12.16 -29.01
CA GLY A 1016 -42.64 12.40 -30.42
C GLY A 1016 -42.47 11.13 -31.28
N HIS A 1017 -42.30 9.95 -30.68
CA HIS A 1017 -42.11 8.69 -31.41
C HIS A 1017 -43.44 8.04 -31.81
N ASN A 1018 -44.10 8.62 -32.83
CA ASN A 1018 -45.13 7.92 -33.60
C ASN A 1018 -44.77 7.74 -35.10
N VAL A 1019 -43.55 8.09 -35.52
CA VAL A 1019 -43.11 7.93 -36.92
C VAL A 1019 -41.63 7.50 -36.98
N ASN A 1020 -41.39 6.26 -37.41
CA ASN A 1020 -40.14 5.71 -38.00
C ASN A 1020 -38.82 5.68 -37.19
N ASN A 1021 -38.71 4.81 -36.18
CA ASN A 1021 -37.69 3.73 -36.05
C ASN A 1021 -37.80 3.08 -34.66
N LYS A 1022 -37.97 1.75 -34.60
CA LYS A 1022 -38.52 1.05 -33.43
C LYS A 1022 -37.42 0.39 -32.60
N ASN A 1023 -37.30 0.78 -31.33
CA ASN A 1023 -36.73 0.04 -30.18
C ASN A 1023 -35.48 0.65 -29.51
N ALA A 1024 -34.33 0.82 -30.17
CA ALA A 1024 -33.09 1.26 -29.48
C ALA A 1024 -33.14 2.70 -28.93
N HIS A 1025 -33.86 3.62 -29.59
CA HIS A 1025 -34.01 5.00 -29.11
C HIS A 1025 -35.01 5.14 -27.96
N LYS A 1026 -35.93 4.17 -27.77
CA LYS A 1026 -36.95 4.21 -26.73
C LYS A 1026 -36.36 3.90 -25.34
N GLU A 1027 -35.44 2.94 -25.27
CA GLU A 1027 -34.79 2.50 -24.03
C GLU A 1027 -33.93 3.61 -23.39
N ASN A 1028 -33.21 4.42 -24.19
CA ASN A 1028 -32.34 5.48 -23.68
C ASN A 1028 -33.09 6.62 -22.97
N HIS A 1029 -34.35 6.89 -23.31
CA HIS A 1029 -35.13 7.95 -22.66
C HIS A 1029 -35.82 7.46 -21.38
N GLU A 1030 -36.11 6.16 -21.28
CA GLU A 1030 -36.80 5.56 -20.14
C GLU A 1030 -35.89 5.38 -18.91
N SER A 1031 -34.64 4.93 -19.13
CA SER A 1031 -33.61 4.88 -18.10
C SER A 1031 -33.30 6.30 -17.57
N LEU A 1032 -33.01 7.25 -18.45
CA LEU A 1032 -32.79 8.66 -18.09
C LEU A 1032 -33.95 9.25 -17.30
N PHE A 1033 -35.20 8.99 -17.72
CA PHE A 1033 -36.39 9.45 -17.00
C PHE A 1033 -36.50 8.83 -15.61
N THR A 1034 -36.26 7.53 -15.47
CA THR A 1034 -36.30 6.83 -14.17
C THR A 1034 -35.27 7.40 -13.19
N LEU A 1035 -34.05 7.64 -13.66
CA LEU A 1035 -32.99 8.28 -12.84
C LEU A 1035 -33.38 9.71 -12.45
N THR A 1036 -33.94 10.47 -13.39
CA THR A 1036 -34.39 11.86 -13.15
C THR A 1036 -35.51 11.90 -12.11
N LEU A 1037 -36.48 10.98 -12.18
CA LEU A 1037 -37.54 10.85 -11.17
C LEU A 1037 -36.97 10.49 -9.79
N HIS A 1038 -35.98 9.61 -9.72
CA HIS A 1038 -35.36 9.26 -8.44
C HIS A 1038 -34.61 10.44 -7.82
N LEU A 1039 -33.85 11.20 -8.63
CA LEU A 1039 -33.18 12.43 -8.17
C LEU A 1039 -34.19 13.48 -7.70
N LEU A 1040 -35.31 13.65 -8.42
CA LEU A 1040 -36.39 14.54 -7.98
C LEU A 1040 -37.03 14.03 -6.67
N HIS A 1041 -37.21 12.72 -6.51
CA HIS A 1041 -37.73 12.16 -5.26
C HIS A 1041 -36.80 12.43 -4.07
N LEU A 1042 -35.48 12.32 -4.26
CA LEU A 1042 -34.47 12.73 -3.27
C LEU A 1042 -34.63 14.22 -2.90
N ALA A 1043 -34.76 15.11 -3.89
CA ALA A 1043 -34.94 16.54 -3.65
C ALA A 1043 -36.24 16.85 -2.88
N LEU A 1044 -37.35 16.18 -3.23
CA LEU A 1044 -38.65 16.40 -2.59
C LEU A 1044 -38.72 15.89 -1.14
N LYS A 1045 -37.92 14.89 -0.79
CA LYS A 1045 -37.79 14.41 0.60
C LYS A 1045 -36.87 15.27 1.46
N HIS A 1046 -36.19 16.24 0.88
CA HIS A 1046 -35.28 17.09 1.62
C HIS A 1046 -36.01 17.88 2.72
N LYS A 1047 -35.42 17.95 3.93
CA LYS A 1047 -36.01 18.65 5.08
C LYS A 1047 -36.34 20.13 4.84
N ASN A 1048 -35.63 20.75 3.89
CA ASN A 1048 -35.75 22.17 3.54
C ASN A 1048 -36.54 22.40 2.23
N ILE A 1049 -37.30 21.41 1.73
CA ILE A 1049 -38.07 21.53 0.47
C ILE A 1049 -39.07 22.71 0.48
N ASP A 1050 -39.49 23.13 1.67
CA ASP A 1050 -40.39 24.27 1.86
C ASP A 1050 -39.82 25.61 1.36
N TYR A 1051 -38.50 25.72 1.21
CA TYR A 1051 -37.84 26.94 0.70
C TYR A 1051 -37.73 27.01 -0.83
N VAL A 1052 -38.02 25.93 -1.55
CA VAL A 1052 -37.98 25.93 -3.03
C VAL A 1052 -39.12 26.78 -3.58
N SER A 1053 -38.91 27.48 -4.70
CA SER A 1053 -39.95 28.32 -5.32
C SER A 1053 -41.18 27.49 -5.74
N THR A 1054 -42.37 28.01 -5.44
CA THR A 1054 -43.64 27.45 -5.90
C THR A 1054 -43.71 27.39 -7.43
N SER A 1055 -43.12 28.38 -8.14
CA SER A 1055 -43.07 28.39 -9.61
C SER A 1055 -42.31 27.20 -10.19
N ASP A 1056 -41.19 26.84 -9.56
CA ASP A 1056 -40.30 25.79 -10.06
C ASP A 1056 -40.96 24.42 -9.84
N LEU A 1057 -41.61 24.22 -8.68
CA LEU A 1057 -42.41 23.03 -8.38
C LEU A 1057 -43.63 22.90 -9.32
N ALA A 1058 -44.33 24.01 -9.60
CA ALA A 1058 -45.45 24.02 -10.52
C ALA A 1058 -45.01 23.66 -11.95
N SER A 1059 -43.90 24.23 -12.44
CA SER A 1059 -43.38 23.92 -13.77
C SER A 1059 -43.02 22.45 -13.92
N ILE A 1060 -42.33 21.87 -12.94
CA ILE A 1060 -42.00 20.43 -12.90
C ILE A 1060 -43.29 19.60 -12.89
N PHE A 1061 -44.29 19.97 -12.07
CA PHE A 1061 -45.58 19.27 -12.01
C PHE A 1061 -46.27 19.23 -13.37
N ILE A 1062 -46.29 20.34 -14.10
CA ILE A 1062 -46.89 20.42 -15.44
C ILE A 1062 -46.18 19.48 -16.41
N GLN A 1063 -44.84 19.44 -16.42
CA GLN A 1063 -44.10 18.52 -17.29
C GLN A 1063 -44.42 17.05 -16.98
N LEU A 1064 -44.55 16.70 -15.70
CA LEU A 1064 -44.91 15.34 -15.25
C LEU A 1064 -46.37 14.99 -15.58
N TRP A 1065 -47.29 15.96 -15.44
CA TRP A 1065 -48.70 15.80 -15.77
C TRP A 1065 -48.92 15.47 -17.25
N ASP A 1066 -48.22 16.16 -18.15
CA ASP A 1066 -48.29 15.88 -19.59
C ASP A 1066 -47.89 14.42 -19.91
N ILE A 1067 -46.81 13.93 -19.29
CA ILE A 1067 -46.33 12.54 -19.47
C ILE A 1067 -47.35 11.55 -18.92
N PHE A 1068 -47.95 11.87 -17.75
CA PHE A 1068 -48.96 11.04 -17.10
C PHE A 1068 -50.24 10.91 -17.94
N GLN A 1069 -50.77 12.02 -18.47
CA GLN A 1069 -52.03 12.03 -19.23
C GLN A 1069 -52.02 11.13 -20.46
N VAL A 1070 -50.86 11.01 -21.13
CA VAL A 1070 -50.70 10.18 -22.33
C VAL A 1070 -50.18 8.77 -22.01
N ASN A 1071 -49.98 8.44 -20.73
CA ASN A 1071 -49.39 7.19 -20.24
C ASN A 1071 -48.07 6.84 -20.95
N ALA A 1072 -47.19 7.82 -21.12
CA ALA A 1072 -45.95 7.68 -21.89
C ALA A 1072 -44.86 6.84 -21.18
N ALA A 1073 -44.96 6.64 -19.86
CA ALA A 1073 -43.98 5.92 -19.03
C ALA A 1073 -44.65 4.91 -18.08
N PRO A 1074 -45.16 3.76 -18.60
CA PRO A 1074 -45.93 2.81 -17.81
C PRO A 1074 -45.09 2.15 -16.70
N GLU A 1075 -43.81 1.87 -16.92
CA GLU A 1075 -42.94 1.19 -15.95
C GLU A 1075 -42.60 2.06 -14.72
N SER A 1076 -42.61 3.39 -14.89
CA SER A 1076 -42.38 4.37 -13.83
C SER A 1076 -43.68 4.97 -13.27
N SER A 1077 -44.85 4.46 -13.68
CA SER A 1077 -46.17 5.06 -13.37
C SER A 1077 -46.41 5.23 -11.86
N ALA A 1078 -46.07 4.23 -11.04
CA ALA A 1078 -46.21 4.34 -9.58
C ALA A 1078 -45.33 5.45 -8.99
N GLN A 1079 -44.06 5.49 -9.40
CA GLN A 1079 -43.09 6.49 -8.95
C GLN A 1079 -43.52 7.91 -9.36
N LEU A 1080 -43.98 8.05 -10.60
CA LEU A 1080 -44.51 9.29 -11.17
C LEU A 1080 -45.70 9.80 -10.36
N LYS A 1081 -46.70 8.94 -10.11
CA LYS A 1081 -47.88 9.28 -9.28
C LYS A 1081 -47.46 9.71 -7.87
N CYS A 1082 -46.53 8.99 -7.25
CA CYS A 1082 -46.04 9.32 -5.91
C CYS A 1082 -45.42 10.72 -5.87
N ILE A 1083 -44.49 11.01 -6.78
CA ILE A 1083 -43.82 12.32 -6.89
C ILE A 1083 -44.83 13.44 -7.14
N MET A 1084 -45.77 13.22 -8.07
CA MET A 1084 -46.82 14.21 -8.35
C MET A 1084 -47.71 14.48 -7.13
N LYS A 1085 -48.05 13.46 -6.33
CA LYS A 1085 -48.78 13.65 -5.06
C LYS A 1085 -47.99 14.51 -4.08
N ILE A 1086 -46.69 14.24 -3.91
CA ILE A 1086 -45.83 15.03 -3.02
C ILE A 1086 -45.81 16.51 -3.46
N ILE A 1087 -45.57 16.76 -4.75
CA ILE A 1087 -45.55 18.12 -5.29
C ILE A 1087 -46.93 18.79 -5.14
N PHE A 1088 -48.02 18.09 -5.42
CA PHE A 1088 -49.37 18.62 -5.27
C PHE A 1088 -49.65 19.08 -3.84
N TYR A 1089 -49.36 18.25 -2.84
CA TYR A 1089 -49.56 18.64 -1.43
C TYR A 1089 -48.68 19.83 -1.01
N LEU A 1090 -47.46 19.92 -1.55
CA LEU A 1090 -46.60 21.10 -1.36
C LEU A 1090 -47.18 22.36 -2.01
N LEU A 1091 -47.77 22.27 -3.20
CA LEU A 1091 -48.41 23.40 -3.89
C LEU A 1091 -49.72 23.83 -3.21
N ASP A 1092 -50.55 22.86 -2.81
CA ASP A 1092 -51.83 23.06 -2.13
C ASP A 1092 -51.62 23.72 -0.76
N SER A 1093 -50.66 23.24 0.03
CA SER A 1093 -50.27 23.87 1.30
C SER A 1093 -49.78 25.32 1.14
N ARG A 1094 -49.35 25.71 -0.07
CA ARG A 1094 -48.91 27.06 -0.44
C ARG A 1094 -50.01 27.89 -1.13
N ASN A 1095 -51.25 27.39 -1.19
CA ASN A 1095 -52.40 28.01 -1.86
C ASN A 1095 -52.17 28.33 -3.34
N TYR A 1096 -51.39 27.51 -4.06
CA TYR A 1096 -51.19 27.66 -5.50
C TYR A 1096 -52.27 26.88 -6.28
N ASP A 1097 -53.06 27.58 -7.10
CA ASP A 1097 -54.14 26.95 -7.87
C ASP A 1097 -53.64 26.46 -9.24
N LEU A 1098 -53.35 25.14 -9.32
CA LEU A 1098 -52.94 24.47 -10.56
C LEU A 1098 -53.95 24.59 -11.70
N ARG A 1099 -55.23 24.93 -11.42
CA ARG A 1099 -56.27 25.07 -12.46
C ARG A 1099 -56.07 26.28 -13.36
N GLU A 1100 -55.25 27.25 -12.95
CA GLU A 1100 -54.91 28.40 -13.79
C GLU A 1100 -53.99 28.01 -14.95
N GLU A 1101 -53.09 27.04 -14.75
CA GLU A 1101 -52.14 26.57 -15.78
C GLU A 1101 -52.58 25.27 -16.46
N ILE A 1102 -53.39 24.45 -15.79
CA ILE A 1102 -53.94 23.19 -16.32
C ILE A 1102 -55.48 23.26 -16.31
N PRO A 1103 -56.12 23.67 -17.42
CA PRO A 1103 -57.57 23.72 -17.51
C PRO A 1103 -58.20 22.34 -17.24
N HIS A 1104 -59.22 22.30 -16.38
CA HIS A 1104 -59.95 21.07 -16.00
C HIS A 1104 -59.15 20.05 -15.15
N PHE A 1105 -58.08 20.45 -14.48
CA PHE A 1105 -57.36 19.58 -13.54
C PHE A 1105 -58.25 19.09 -12.37
N ASP A 1106 -58.28 17.77 -12.15
CA ASP A 1106 -58.88 17.12 -10.97
C ASP A 1106 -57.85 16.13 -10.37
N PHE A 1107 -57.47 16.37 -9.11
CA PHE A 1107 -56.51 15.52 -8.39
C PHE A 1107 -56.97 14.06 -8.25
N LYS A 1108 -58.28 13.78 -8.28
CA LYS A 1108 -58.82 12.41 -8.25
C LYS A 1108 -58.31 11.55 -9.41
N ILE A 1109 -57.87 12.14 -10.51
CA ILE A 1109 -57.29 11.44 -11.66
C ILE A 1109 -55.97 10.74 -11.26
N ILE A 1110 -55.15 11.37 -10.41
CA ILE A 1110 -53.89 10.81 -9.91
C ILE A 1110 -54.17 9.69 -8.88
N GLU A 1111 -55.26 9.81 -8.11
CA GLU A 1111 -55.68 8.80 -7.13
C GLU A 1111 -56.32 7.56 -7.78
N THR A 1112 -57.15 7.74 -8.81
CA THR A 1112 -57.94 6.66 -9.45
C THR A 1112 -57.29 6.06 -10.69
N GLY A 1113 -56.33 6.75 -11.31
CA GLY A 1113 -55.60 6.27 -12.49
C GLY A 1113 -56.39 6.31 -13.81
N ILE A 1114 -57.49 7.07 -13.89
CA ILE A 1114 -58.36 7.13 -15.07
C ILE A 1114 -57.84 8.22 -16.04
N ASN A 1115 -57.37 7.80 -17.23
CA ASN A 1115 -57.01 8.72 -18.31
C ASN A 1115 -58.26 9.24 -19.06
N PHE A 1116 -58.37 10.55 -19.24
CA PHE A 1116 -59.49 11.19 -19.94
C PHE A 1116 -59.53 10.92 -21.45
N ILE A 1117 -58.43 10.45 -22.06
CA ILE A 1117 -58.30 10.31 -23.52
C ILE A 1117 -59.05 9.08 -24.07
N ASP A 1118 -59.41 8.11 -23.23
CA ASP A 1118 -60.06 6.87 -23.68
C ASP A 1118 -61.58 6.98 -23.91
N ASN A 1119 -62.19 8.15 -23.62
CA ASN A 1119 -63.65 8.34 -23.71
C ASN A 1119 -64.14 9.11 -24.96
N GLU A 1120 -63.28 9.67 -25.81
CA GLU A 1120 -63.74 10.38 -27.01
C GLU A 1120 -63.62 9.59 -28.34
N ASN A 1121 -62.94 8.44 -28.36
CA ASN A 1121 -62.81 7.62 -29.59
C ASN A 1121 -63.42 6.21 -29.51
N LYS A 1122 -64.13 5.86 -28.42
CA LYS A 1122 -64.98 4.66 -28.38
C LYS A 1122 -66.43 5.01 -28.70
N SER A 1123 -66.65 5.56 -29.89
CA SER A 1123 -67.95 5.44 -30.54
C SER A 1123 -67.75 4.86 -31.94
N ASN A 1124 -68.36 3.69 -32.15
CA ASN A 1124 -68.51 2.97 -33.41
C ASN A 1124 -67.23 2.36 -34.02
N THR A 1125 -66.94 1.08 -33.70
CA THR A 1125 -67.07 -0.05 -34.66
C THR A 1125 -66.67 -1.40 -34.00
N ASP A 1126 -67.54 -2.39 -34.17
CA ASP A 1126 -67.34 -3.87 -34.14
C ASP A 1126 -66.87 -4.52 -32.84
N ILE A 1127 -67.73 -5.18 -32.05
CA ILE A 1127 -68.35 -6.51 -32.29
C ILE A 1127 -67.35 -7.51 -32.88
N SER A 1128 -66.63 -8.25 -32.02
CA SER A 1128 -66.47 -9.71 -32.18
C SER A 1128 -65.69 -10.39 -31.04
N PHE A 1129 -66.37 -11.38 -30.46
CA PHE A 1129 -65.83 -12.64 -29.94
C PHE A 1129 -65.16 -12.70 -28.56
N GLU A 1130 -66.01 -12.91 -27.56
CA GLU A 1130 -65.82 -14.03 -26.62
C GLU A 1130 -65.57 -15.35 -27.38
N LYS A 1131 -64.44 -16.01 -27.11
CA LYS A 1131 -64.37 -17.49 -26.98
C LYS A 1131 -63.06 -17.97 -26.34
N LYS A 1132 -63.25 -18.50 -25.12
CA LYS A 1132 -62.75 -19.79 -24.60
C LYS A 1132 -61.24 -20.02 -24.39
N ARG A 1133 -60.92 -20.25 -23.10
CA ARG A 1133 -60.29 -21.46 -22.53
C ARG A 1133 -59.22 -22.17 -23.38
N SER A 1134 -57.98 -22.09 -22.91
CA SER A 1134 -57.18 -23.23 -22.47
C SER A 1134 -56.21 -22.78 -21.39
#